data_AF-A0A9E5WKX4-F1
#
_entry.id   AF-A0A9E5WKX4-F1
#
_cell.length_a   1.000
_cell.length_b   1.000
_cell.length_c   1.000
_cell.angle_alpha   90.00
_cell.angle_beta   90.00
_cell.angle_gamma   90.00
#
_symmetry.space_group_name_H-M   'P 1'
#
loop_
_entity.id
_entity.type
_entity.pdbx_description
1 polymer ?
#
loop_
_entity_poly.entity_id
_entity_poly.type
_entity_poly.pdbx_seq_one_letter_code
_entity_poly.pdbx_strand_id
1 'polypeptide(L)'
;MKTMCRGLLATGRTSGVLLALASLLLASVGGCAHFVETRTIELFARAMQTQDLEQLKARVSSEFEQKALRQDSAIEVLQVLHLPEGKPTVLSVEEISPTEKDVLVEMGEPKRKLKFRLKRDPNSQKWVVDDIFMRQRRPGLTVTKSVSEQMDLLLSVQEFLTVWSQGTRAQVLATATPELAELLGRLPPNYLARLTRRIGGAAKGTFRPHAEMDDRLAYVRLQSGAGPLAATFELTDGSWKLRDLTLAGADEAEQIRSLRELAVIVDTSLSFLRAYRLADNQRLAELCSEAFFQECLEPADLSLVELPAAELEPDKFRTMIRGHRADFIVDEADQRVTISLARTDPGEEPPAAQYRVDEVTIYELDGTQEKRLSALLTARAVFHIFAEALVARDLKTLMGVSTPDFNRRVWKKLDEQSLRDLPMPEVENFPPKILSTVFQGAVTEITAIQGTRALTYRLLDQKGHVLVDDVLLPVFDRPTSLKGTLELLIPIRRFVTGFRTNSLDLLHRSSSADLNRLVWHQMTSVPSLGWPVAQHLNAPLTRVEPTEHGVRVWLGDSRWGALVDLVQESDRYLVDDVQLIAGPDPQQRLRLKQALRLEIAHRQSTWPRRTGTDIESPASGSIAPLGFESPPPADPGRLPPTNGLDAAAANSAENLSTDFPLDSVGAPTATTPPPNPADSLLPLP
;
A
#
# COMPACT_ATOMS: atom_id res chain seq x y z
N MET A 1 -42.12 42.92 56.41
CA MET A 1 -42.44 43.20 57.83
C MET A 1 -42.23 44.69 58.07
N LYS A 2 -43.32 45.47 58.10
CA LYS A 2 -43.86 46.18 59.28
C LYS A 2 -42.94 47.30 59.79
N THR A 3 -43.23 48.56 59.41
CA THR A 3 -43.76 49.68 60.27
C THR A 3 -42.69 50.26 61.21
N MET A 4 -42.52 51.55 61.49
CA MET A 4 -43.38 52.76 61.50
C MET A 4 -42.41 53.93 61.86
N CYS A 5 -42.45 55.10 61.20
CA CYS A 5 -43.18 56.33 61.58
C CYS A 5 -42.57 57.28 62.64
N ARG A 6 -42.78 58.58 62.34
CA ARG A 6 -42.85 59.82 63.17
C ARG A 6 -41.55 60.62 63.35
N GLY A 7 -41.55 61.95 63.24
CA GLY A 7 -42.63 62.96 63.10
C GLY A 7 -42.05 64.32 62.63
N LEU A 8 -42.87 65.17 61.97
CA LEU A 8 -43.44 66.46 62.46
C LEU A 8 -42.36 67.54 62.75
N LEU A 9 -42.36 68.79 62.23
CA LEU A 9 -43.41 69.75 61.86
C LEU A 9 -42.86 70.89 60.96
N ALA A 10 -43.75 71.46 60.13
CA ALA A 10 -44.02 72.89 59.78
C ALA A 10 -42.86 73.94 59.88
N THR A 11 -42.65 74.93 59.00
CA THR A 11 -43.48 75.88 58.23
C THR A 11 -42.54 76.52 57.17
N GLY A 12 -42.88 76.76 55.90
CA GLY A 12 -43.70 77.89 55.44
C GLY A 12 -42.89 79.18 55.12
N ARG A 13 -42.46 79.35 53.84
CA ARG A 13 -42.15 80.60 53.09
C ARG A 13 -41.15 81.61 53.72
N THR A 14 -40.02 81.95 53.08
CA THR A 14 -39.98 82.80 51.89
C THR A 14 -38.60 82.77 51.20
N SER A 15 -38.64 82.88 49.86
CA SER A 15 -37.69 83.56 48.97
C SER A 15 -36.20 83.18 49.06
N GLY A 16 -35.64 82.45 48.12
CA GLY A 16 -35.63 82.75 46.69
C GLY A 16 -34.39 83.58 46.37
N VAL A 17 -33.33 82.90 45.89
CA VAL A 17 -32.21 83.38 45.03
C VAL A 17 -31.03 82.37 44.98
N LEU A 18 -30.94 81.38 45.87
CA LEU A 18 -29.77 80.48 45.95
C LEU A 18 -29.89 79.11 45.25
N LEU A 19 -30.93 78.88 44.43
CA LEU A 19 -31.20 77.56 43.83
C LEU A 19 -31.01 77.47 42.30
N ALA A 20 -30.30 78.44 41.70
CA ALA A 20 -29.98 78.43 40.27
C ALA A 20 -28.49 78.11 39.97
N LEU A 21 -27.64 77.95 40.98
CA LEU A 21 -26.20 77.68 40.81
C LEU A 21 -25.77 76.23 41.13
N ALA A 22 -26.62 75.43 41.77
CA ALA A 22 -26.32 74.02 42.08
C ALA A 22 -26.78 73.04 40.98
N SER A 23 -27.67 73.45 40.07
CA SER A 23 -28.19 72.61 38.99
C SER A 23 -27.39 72.67 37.69
N LEU A 24 -26.30 73.46 37.66
CA LEU A 24 -25.41 73.61 36.50
C LEU A 24 -24.05 72.87 36.68
N LEU A 25 -23.85 72.16 37.78
CA LEU A 25 -22.60 71.44 38.10
C LEU A 25 -22.70 69.90 37.99
N LEU A 26 -23.84 69.37 37.56
CA LEU A 26 -24.07 67.92 37.37
C LEU A 26 -24.32 67.51 35.91
N ALA A 27 -24.13 68.41 34.94
CA ALA A 27 -24.37 68.17 33.52
C ALA A 27 -23.10 68.25 32.64
N SER A 28 -21.91 68.08 33.22
CA SER A 28 -20.62 68.18 32.49
C SER A 28 -19.65 67.00 32.67
N VAL A 29 -20.12 65.81 33.10
CA VAL A 29 -19.28 64.61 33.22
C VAL A 29 -19.49 63.59 32.08
N GLY A 30 -20.45 63.82 31.18
CA GLY A 30 -20.77 62.88 30.10
C GLY A 30 -19.84 62.87 28.87
N GLY A 31 -18.75 63.64 28.85
CA GLY A 31 -17.93 63.88 27.65
C GLY A 31 -16.48 63.37 27.66
N CYS A 32 -16.01 62.77 28.76
CA CYS A 32 -14.61 62.34 28.90
C CYS A 32 -14.44 60.93 29.48
N ALA A 33 -15.43 60.04 29.29
CA ALA A 33 -15.48 58.76 30.00
C ALA A 33 -14.38 57.74 29.63
N HIS A 34 -13.59 57.97 28.57
CA HIS A 34 -12.57 57.00 28.08
C HIS A 34 -11.22 57.65 27.70
N PHE A 35 -10.87 58.81 28.28
CA PHE A 35 -9.66 59.56 27.87
C PHE A 35 -8.35 58.76 28.07
N VAL A 36 -8.25 58.01 29.17
CA VAL A 36 -7.03 57.23 29.49
C VAL A 36 -6.90 56.05 28.54
N GLU A 37 -7.99 55.35 28.25
CA GLU A 37 -8.05 54.22 27.33
C GLU A 37 -7.71 54.66 25.91
N THR A 38 -8.36 55.71 25.39
CA THR A 38 -8.08 56.27 24.05
C THR A 38 -6.63 56.72 23.93
N ARG A 39 -6.10 57.44 24.93
CA ARG A 39 -4.71 57.91 24.91
C ARG A 39 -3.70 56.75 24.91
N THR A 40 -3.96 55.70 25.68
CA THR A 40 -3.08 54.53 25.76
C THR A 40 -3.02 53.80 24.42
N ILE A 41 -4.19 53.54 23.82
CA ILE A 41 -4.30 52.86 22.52
C ILE A 41 -3.73 53.74 21.39
N GLU A 42 -3.95 55.06 21.42
CA GLU A 42 -3.33 55.98 20.45
C GLU A 42 -1.80 55.98 20.53
N LEU A 43 -1.22 55.99 21.73
CA LEU A 43 0.23 55.96 21.90
C LEU A 43 0.82 54.65 21.39
N PHE A 44 0.15 53.52 21.64
CA PHE A 44 0.52 52.23 21.08
C PHE A 44 0.43 52.23 19.54
N ALA A 45 -0.69 52.70 18.98
CA ALA A 45 -0.91 52.75 17.53
C ALA A 45 0.10 53.68 16.82
N ARG A 46 0.52 54.78 17.46
CA ARG A 46 1.58 55.65 16.93
C ARG A 46 2.94 54.98 16.97
N ALA A 47 3.30 54.31 18.07
CA ALA A 47 4.57 53.58 18.18
C ALA A 47 4.69 52.48 17.11
N MET A 48 3.56 51.80 16.83
CA MET A 48 3.41 50.86 15.71
C MET A 48 3.67 51.51 14.35
N GLN A 49 3.07 52.67 14.09
CA GLN A 49 3.22 53.40 12.81
C GLN A 49 4.64 53.95 12.61
N THR A 50 5.30 54.37 13.68
CA THR A 50 6.68 54.89 13.60
C THR A 50 7.73 53.79 13.54
N GLN A 51 7.33 52.51 13.62
CA GLN A 51 8.23 51.36 13.61
C GLN A 51 9.36 51.46 14.66
N ASP A 52 9.07 52.05 15.82
CA ASP A 52 10.03 52.26 16.90
C ASP A 52 9.82 51.21 18.00
N LEU A 53 10.72 50.22 18.05
CA LEU A 53 10.62 49.06 18.97
C LEU A 53 10.71 49.48 20.44
N GLU A 54 11.60 50.40 20.76
CA GLU A 54 11.80 50.86 22.14
C GLU A 54 10.58 51.65 22.64
N GLN A 55 10.02 52.49 21.78
CA GLN A 55 8.75 53.14 22.10
C GLN A 55 7.60 52.15 22.22
N LEU A 56 7.57 51.09 21.43
CA LEU A 56 6.52 50.07 21.50
C LEU A 56 6.62 49.26 22.80
N LYS A 57 7.83 48.81 23.19
CA LYS A 57 8.11 48.12 24.45
C LYS A 57 7.67 48.95 25.67
N ALA A 58 7.92 50.26 25.66
CA ALA A 58 7.49 51.16 26.73
C ALA A 58 5.96 51.36 26.85
N ARG A 59 5.16 50.80 25.94
CA ARG A 59 3.69 50.94 25.88
C ARG A 59 2.93 49.63 26.05
N VAL A 60 3.64 48.52 26.21
CA VAL A 60 3.06 47.19 26.38
C VAL A 60 3.38 46.60 27.75
N SER A 61 2.68 45.54 28.13
CA SER A 61 3.01 44.78 29.34
C SER A 61 4.27 43.93 29.14
N SER A 62 4.89 43.50 30.26
CA SER A 62 6.04 42.59 30.21
C SER A 62 5.72 41.25 29.55
N GLU A 63 4.47 40.78 29.66
CA GLU A 63 4.03 39.54 29.02
C GLU A 63 3.94 39.70 27.49
N PHE A 64 3.33 40.80 27.03
CA PHE A 64 3.30 41.13 25.60
C PHE A 64 4.71 41.34 25.04
N GLU A 65 5.59 42.00 25.80
CA GLU A 65 6.98 42.19 25.39
C GLU A 65 7.71 40.85 25.20
N GLN A 66 7.58 39.94 26.17
CA GLN A 66 8.25 38.63 26.13
C GLN A 66 7.70 37.70 25.04
N LYS A 67 6.41 37.80 24.70
CA LYS A 67 5.78 36.96 23.67
C LYS A 67 5.90 37.58 22.27
N ALA A 68 5.56 38.85 22.13
CA ALA A 68 5.34 39.49 20.84
C ALA A 68 6.48 40.41 20.37
N LEU A 69 7.33 40.90 21.28
CA LEU A 69 8.40 41.88 20.98
C LEU A 69 9.79 41.41 21.43
N ARG A 70 9.99 40.10 21.60
CA ARG A 70 11.25 39.52 22.11
C ARG A 70 12.43 39.62 21.14
N GLN A 71 12.17 39.98 19.88
CA GLN A 71 13.17 40.09 18.82
C GLN A 71 13.16 41.46 18.17
N ASP A 72 14.30 41.87 17.62
CA ASP A 72 14.42 43.12 16.85
C ASP A 72 13.58 43.09 15.56
N SER A 73 13.39 41.91 14.96
CA SER A 73 12.52 41.69 13.79
C SER A 73 11.03 41.67 14.10
N ALA A 74 10.62 41.81 15.37
CA ALA A 74 9.23 41.69 15.78
C ALA A 74 8.28 42.66 15.06
N ILE A 75 8.76 43.87 14.72
CA ILE A 75 7.95 44.86 13.99
C ILE A 75 7.63 44.36 12.58
N GLU A 76 8.59 43.76 11.88
CA GLU A 76 8.39 43.20 10.54
C GLU A 76 7.39 42.03 10.56
N VAL A 77 7.49 41.17 11.59
CA VAL A 77 6.57 40.05 11.78
C VAL A 77 5.16 40.53 12.15
N LEU A 78 5.05 41.60 12.94
CA LEU A 78 3.77 42.18 13.35
C LEU A 78 2.98 42.78 12.18
N GLN A 79 3.68 43.25 11.13
CA GLN A 79 3.04 43.68 9.89
C GLN A 79 2.34 42.54 9.15
N VAL A 80 2.79 41.28 9.31
CA VAL A 80 2.16 40.09 8.71
C VAL A 80 0.72 39.90 9.22
N LEU A 81 0.42 40.35 10.44
CA LEU A 81 -0.93 40.26 11.03
C LEU A 81 -1.92 41.27 10.45
N HIS A 82 -1.47 42.22 9.62
CA HIS A 82 -2.29 43.25 8.98
C HIS A 82 -3.24 43.94 9.97
N LEU A 83 -2.69 44.40 11.09
CA LEU A 83 -3.44 45.19 12.07
C LEU A 83 -3.97 46.47 11.39
N PRO A 84 -5.25 46.83 11.57
CA PRO A 84 -5.81 48.03 10.98
C PRO A 84 -5.08 49.27 11.49
N GLU A 85 -4.74 50.18 10.59
CA GLU A 85 -4.07 51.45 10.92
C GLU A 85 -5.08 52.59 10.98
N GLY A 86 -4.89 53.55 11.88
CA GLY A 86 -5.73 54.76 11.94
C GLY A 86 -6.02 55.24 13.35
N LYS A 87 -6.84 56.28 13.48
CA LYS A 87 -7.23 56.81 14.79
C LYS A 87 -8.23 55.85 15.47
N PRO A 88 -7.92 55.35 16.68
CA PRO A 88 -8.84 54.47 17.43
C PRO A 88 -10.10 55.23 17.84
N THR A 89 -11.27 54.61 17.66
CA THR A 89 -12.54 55.07 18.26
C THR A 89 -12.99 54.04 19.28
N VAL A 90 -13.02 54.39 20.57
CA VAL A 90 -13.46 53.48 21.64
C VAL A 90 -14.99 53.32 21.57
N LEU A 91 -15.45 52.07 21.51
CA LEU A 91 -16.87 51.69 21.46
C LEU A 91 -17.41 51.32 22.83
N SER A 92 -16.65 50.56 23.62
CA SER A 92 -17.03 50.13 24.97
C SER A 92 -15.80 49.80 25.81
N VAL A 93 -15.93 49.96 27.13
CA VAL A 93 -14.92 49.56 28.12
C VAL A 93 -15.59 48.65 29.14
N GLU A 94 -15.00 47.50 29.39
CA GLU A 94 -15.39 46.50 30.37
C GLU A 94 -14.28 46.39 31.42
N GLU A 95 -14.59 46.68 32.68
CA GLU A 95 -13.63 46.59 33.77
C GLU A 95 -13.60 45.16 34.32
N ILE A 96 -12.47 44.47 34.16
CA ILE A 96 -12.29 43.09 34.63
C ILE A 96 -11.85 43.11 36.10
N SER A 97 -10.90 44.00 36.42
CA SER A 97 -10.38 44.21 37.77
C SER A 97 -9.87 45.64 37.94
N PRO A 98 -9.52 46.09 39.16
CA PRO A 98 -8.94 47.43 39.38
C PRO A 98 -7.63 47.69 38.61
N THR A 99 -7.01 46.64 38.09
CA THR A 99 -5.73 46.68 37.35
C THR A 99 -5.85 46.19 35.91
N GLU A 100 -7.04 45.80 35.45
CA GLU A 100 -7.25 45.19 34.13
C GLU A 100 -8.59 45.59 33.51
N LYS A 101 -8.55 45.98 32.24
CA LYS A 101 -9.73 46.42 31.49
C LYS A 101 -9.70 45.88 30.07
N ASP A 102 -10.86 45.53 29.56
CA ASP A 102 -11.07 45.16 28.16
C ASP A 102 -11.74 46.33 27.41
N VAL A 103 -11.12 46.81 26.33
CA VAL A 103 -11.54 47.98 25.56
C VAL A 103 -11.84 47.57 24.13
N LEU A 104 -13.09 47.71 23.70
CA LEU A 104 -13.48 47.47 22.31
C LEU A 104 -13.28 48.75 21.49
N VAL A 105 -12.51 48.65 20.41
CA VAL A 105 -12.08 49.77 19.58
C VAL A 105 -12.44 49.50 18.12
N GLU A 106 -12.85 50.54 17.41
CA GLU A 106 -12.96 50.55 15.96
C GLU A 106 -11.77 51.32 15.34
N MET A 107 -11.07 50.69 14.39
CA MET A 107 -9.87 51.25 13.75
C MET A 107 -9.78 50.80 12.28
N GLY A 108 -9.19 51.63 11.40
CA GLY A 108 -8.96 51.29 9.99
C GLY A 108 -10.00 51.77 8.98
N GLU A 109 -9.61 51.74 7.71
CA GLU A 109 -10.48 51.86 6.53
C GLU A 109 -10.25 50.62 5.64
N PRO A 110 -11.14 49.61 5.63
CA PRO A 110 -12.44 49.55 6.29
C PRO A 110 -12.33 49.40 7.81
N LYS A 111 -13.32 49.97 8.52
CA LYS A 111 -13.43 49.92 9.99
C LYS A 111 -13.50 48.49 10.50
N ARG A 112 -12.51 48.08 11.29
CA ARG A 112 -12.43 46.77 11.96
C ARG A 112 -12.55 46.95 13.48
N LYS A 113 -13.24 46.01 14.12
CA LYS A 113 -13.38 45.97 15.58
C LYS A 113 -12.27 45.11 16.18
N LEU A 114 -11.51 45.70 17.10
CA LEU A 114 -10.46 45.05 17.89
C LEU A 114 -10.82 45.15 19.37
N LYS A 115 -10.47 44.15 20.17
CA LYS A 115 -10.59 44.21 21.62
C LYS A 115 -9.19 44.28 22.23
N PHE A 116 -8.85 45.40 22.86
CA PHE A 116 -7.59 45.59 23.56
C PHE A 116 -7.77 45.20 25.02
N ARG A 117 -6.84 44.42 25.55
CA ARG A 117 -6.70 44.24 27.00
C ARG A 117 -5.66 45.22 27.50
N LEU A 118 -6.05 46.05 28.45
CA LEU A 118 -5.18 47.01 29.11
C LEU A 118 -4.90 46.54 30.53
N LYS A 119 -3.63 46.59 30.92
CA LYS A 119 -3.18 46.24 32.26
C LYS A 119 -2.42 47.41 32.86
N ARG A 120 -2.56 47.58 34.17
CA ARG A 120 -1.81 48.60 34.90
C ARG A 120 -0.44 48.04 35.24
N ASP A 121 0.62 48.66 34.69
CA ASP A 121 2.00 48.26 34.97
C ASP A 121 2.32 48.49 36.46
N PRO A 122 2.74 47.46 37.21
CA PRO A 122 3.05 47.60 38.64
C PRO A 122 4.17 48.62 38.91
N ASN A 123 5.13 48.76 38.00
CA ASN A 123 6.29 49.63 38.18
C ASN A 123 5.98 51.09 37.88
N SER A 124 5.44 51.38 36.69
CA SER A 124 5.17 52.76 36.27
C SER A 124 3.79 53.28 36.68
N GLN A 125 2.90 52.40 37.18
CA GLN A 125 1.50 52.68 37.50
C GLN A 125 0.65 53.20 36.32
N LYS A 126 1.18 53.12 35.09
CA LYS A 126 0.51 53.52 33.85
C LYS A 126 -0.28 52.35 33.27
N TRP A 127 -1.33 52.68 32.51
CA TRP A 127 -2.01 51.69 31.68
C TRP A 127 -1.17 51.40 30.45
N VAL A 128 -0.98 50.12 30.16
CA VAL A 128 -0.24 49.60 29.00
C VAL A 128 -1.08 48.54 28.30
N VAL A 129 -0.76 48.29 27.03
CA VAL A 129 -1.44 47.24 26.25
C VAL A 129 -0.88 45.88 26.66
N ASP A 130 -1.74 45.01 27.14
CA ASP A 130 -1.39 43.65 27.56
C ASP A 130 -1.64 42.62 26.45
N ASP A 131 -2.73 42.78 25.70
CA ASP A 131 -2.99 41.96 24.51
C ASP A 131 -3.98 42.62 23.56
N ILE A 132 -4.08 42.09 22.34
CA ILE A 132 -5.02 42.52 21.32
C ILE A 132 -5.73 41.30 20.78
N PHE A 133 -7.06 41.33 20.80
CA PHE A 133 -7.91 40.26 20.30
C PHE A 133 -8.57 40.68 19.00
N MET A 134 -8.35 39.91 17.94
CA MET A 134 -8.92 40.15 16.62
C MET A 134 -9.92 39.06 16.24
N ARG A 135 -11.11 39.45 15.81
CA ARG A 135 -12.11 38.53 15.26
C ARG A 135 -11.80 38.23 13.80
N GLN A 136 -11.46 36.98 13.50
CA GLN A 136 -11.34 36.47 12.14
C GLN A 136 -12.61 35.70 11.77
N ARG A 137 -13.26 36.11 10.68
CA ARG A 137 -14.41 35.39 10.11
C ARG A 137 -13.93 34.45 9.03
N ARG A 138 -14.25 33.17 9.17
CA ARG A 138 -14.16 32.14 8.13
C ARG A 138 -15.57 31.67 7.79
N PRO A 139 -15.81 31.07 6.61
CA PRO A 139 -17.11 30.50 6.28
C PRO A 139 -17.55 29.53 7.39
N GLY A 140 -18.65 29.85 8.08
CA GLY A 140 -19.20 29.03 9.17
C GLY A 140 -18.58 29.19 10.58
N LEU A 141 -17.49 29.95 10.76
CA LEU A 141 -16.85 30.10 12.08
C LEU A 141 -16.28 31.51 12.31
N THR A 142 -16.55 32.11 13.47
CA THR A 142 -15.89 33.34 13.92
C THR A 142 -14.94 32.99 15.07
N VAL A 143 -13.64 33.10 14.82
CA VAL A 143 -12.60 32.84 15.84
C VAL A 143 -12.03 34.16 16.33
N THR A 144 -11.89 34.31 17.64
CA THR A 144 -11.17 35.45 18.24
C THR A 144 -9.76 34.99 18.56
N LYS A 145 -8.74 35.65 18.01
CA LYS A 145 -7.33 35.27 18.20
C LYS A 145 -6.57 36.36 18.96
N SER A 146 -5.73 35.94 19.90
CA SER A 146 -4.76 36.79 20.58
C SER A 146 -3.61 37.14 19.64
N VAL A 147 -3.24 38.41 19.56
CA VAL A 147 -2.12 38.89 18.76
C VAL A 147 -0.80 38.49 19.40
N SER A 148 -0.67 38.54 20.73
CA SER A 148 0.56 38.14 21.40
C SER A 148 0.91 36.67 21.19
N GLU A 149 -0.08 35.78 21.31
CA GLU A 149 0.10 34.33 21.04
C GLU A 149 0.42 34.06 19.56
N GLN A 150 -0.24 34.76 18.63
CA GLN A 150 0.08 34.66 17.21
C GLN A 150 1.51 35.14 16.92
N MET A 151 1.94 36.22 17.56
CA MET A 151 3.30 36.74 17.40
C MET A 151 4.34 35.78 17.95
N ASP A 152 4.10 35.18 19.12
CA ASP A 152 5.00 34.19 19.70
C ASP A 152 5.23 33.00 18.74
N LEU A 153 4.15 32.48 18.14
CA LEU A 153 4.25 31.45 17.12
C LEU A 153 5.04 31.93 15.89
N LEU A 154 4.72 33.11 15.33
CA LEU A 154 5.36 33.60 14.11
C LEU A 154 6.86 33.89 14.32
N LEU A 155 7.24 34.42 15.48
CA LEU A 155 8.63 34.62 15.86
C LEU A 155 9.34 33.27 16.03
N SER A 156 8.69 32.29 16.66
CA SER A 156 9.22 30.93 16.78
C SER A 156 9.43 30.27 15.41
N VAL A 157 8.55 30.52 14.43
CA VAL A 157 8.74 30.07 13.04
C VAL A 157 9.95 30.75 12.40
N GLN A 158 10.14 32.06 12.61
CA GLN A 158 11.31 32.78 12.07
C GLN A 158 12.62 32.29 12.70
N GLU A 159 12.64 32.06 14.02
CA GLU A 159 13.75 31.45 14.74
C GLU A 159 14.09 30.07 14.17
N PHE A 160 13.06 29.22 14.02
CA PHE A 160 13.20 27.91 13.40
C PHE A 160 13.87 27.99 12.03
N LEU A 161 13.37 28.83 11.11
CA LEU A 161 13.94 28.96 9.76
C LEU A 161 15.40 29.45 9.80
N THR A 162 15.70 30.40 10.69
CA THR A 162 17.04 30.96 10.87
C THR A 162 18.01 29.90 11.39
N VAL A 163 17.64 29.22 12.48
CA VAL A 163 18.43 28.15 13.11
C VAL A 163 18.64 26.99 12.15
N TRP A 164 17.65 26.61 11.36
CA TRP A 164 17.80 25.52 10.40
C TRP A 164 18.68 25.90 9.21
N SER A 165 18.77 27.18 8.87
CA SER A 165 19.62 27.66 7.78
C SER A 165 21.11 27.75 8.16
N GLN A 166 21.42 28.19 9.38
CA GLN A 166 22.78 28.59 9.80
C GLN A 166 23.20 28.08 11.18
N GLY A 167 22.29 27.49 11.94
CA GLY A 167 22.52 27.06 13.32
C GLY A 167 23.35 25.78 13.43
N THR A 168 23.87 25.57 14.62
CA THR A 168 24.55 24.33 15.00
C THR A 168 23.57 23.17 15.20
N ARG A 169 24.05 21.92 15.17
CA ARG A 169 23.22 20.73 15.42
C ARG A 169 22.43 20.84 16.72
N ALA A 170 23.05 21.26 17.82
CA ALA A 170 22.38 21.39 19.11
C ALA A 170 21.23 22.41 19.07
N GLN A 171 21.43 23.53 18.38
CA GLN A 171 20.38 24.55 18.21
C GLN A 171 19.23 24.03 17.34
N VAL A 172 19.54 23.33 16.23
CA VAL A 172 18.52 22.69 15.38
C VAL A 172 17.65 21.75 16.21
N LEU A 173 18.26 20.86 16.99
CA LEU A 173 17.52 19.91 17.83
C LEU A 173 16.69 20.61 18.90
N ALA A 174 17.15 21.74 19.46
CA ALA A 174 16.41 22.50 20.46
C ALA A 174 15.12 23.15 19.92
N THR A 175 15.05 23.41 18.61
CA THR A 175 13.83 23.96 17.96
C THR A 175 12.76 22.90 17.66
N ALA A 176 13.07 21.62 17.84
CA ALA A 176 12.14 20.50 17.62
C ALA A 176 11.55 20.01 18.94
N THR A 177 10.37 19.37 18.90
CA THR A 177 9.81 18.68 20.06
C THR A 177 10.78 17.59 20.56
N PRO A 178 10.75 17.19 21.85
CA PRO A 178 11.68 16.17 22.37
C PRO A 178 11.71 14.89 21.52
N GLU A 179 10.54 14.43 21.08
CA GLU A 179 10.39 13.25 20.21
C GLU A 179 11.08 13.43 18.85
N LEU A 180 10.85 14.57 18.17
CA LEU A 180 11.47 14.82 16.87
C LEU A 180 12.97 15.08 17.01
N ALA A 181 13.39 15.78 18.07
CA ALA A 181 14.79 16.02 18.39
C ALA A 181 15.57 14.72 18.60
N GLU A 182 14.97 13.73 19.28
CA GLU A 182 15.57 12.41 19.44
C GLU A 182 15.78 11.72 18.09
N LEU A 183 14.75 11.70 17.23
CA LEU A 183 14.84 11.09 15.89
C LEU A 183 15.89 11.77 15.01
N LEU A 184 15.87 13.10 14.93
CA LEU A 184 16.87 13.87 14.18
C LEU A 184 18.28 13.71 14.79
N GLY A 185 18.36 13.52 16.10
CA GLY A 185 19.59 13.28 16.85
C GLY A 185 20.29 11.96 16.50
N ARG A 186 19.56 10.97 15.96
CA ARG A 186 20.13 9.70 15.49
C ARG A 186 20.63 9.75 14.04
N LEU A 187 20.21 10.74 13.26
CA LEU A 187 20.64 10.89 11.88
C LEU A 187 22.13 11.26 11.76
N PRO A 188 22.83 10.75 10.72
CA PRO A 188 24.23 11.13 10.46
C PRO A 188 24.42 12.65 10.41
N PRO A 189 25.51 13.20 10.97
CA PRO A 189 25.73 14.65 11.03
C PRO A 189 25.65 15.35 9.67
N ASN A 190 26.28 14.77 8.65
CA ASN A 190 26.32 15.33 7.31
C ASN A 190 24.94 15.30 6.64
N TYR A 191 24.14 14.25 6.89
CA TYR A 191 22.79 14.14 6.36
C TYR A 191 21.86 15.18 7.00
N LEU A 192 21.89 15.31 8.33
CA LEU A 192 21.11 16.33 9.03
C LEU A 192 21.48 17.74 8.55
N ALA A 193 22.78 18.04 8.39
CA ALA A 193 23.23 19.34 7.89
C ALA A 193 22.72 19.64 6.46
N ARG A 194 22.66 18.63 5.59
CA ARG A 194 22.08 18.78 4.25
C ARG A 194 20.57 19.02 4.32
N LEU A 195 19.87 18.24 5.15
CA LEU A 195 18.42 18.34 5.36
C LEU A 195 18.02 19.71 5.92
N THR A 196 18.74 20.21 6.92
CA THR A 196 18.49 21.52 7.52
C THR A 196 18.80 22.64 6.53
N ARG A 197 19.90 22.54 5.77
CA ARG A 197 20.22 23.52 4.71
C ARG A 197 19.16 23.53 3.61
N ARG A 198 18.59 22.38 3.26
CA ARG A 198 17.50 22.30 2.28
C ARG A 198 16.25 23.02 2.79
N ILE A 199 15.85 22.76 4.04
CA ILE A 199 14.65 23.34 4.64
C ILE A 199 14.83 24.84 4.96
N GLY A 200 15.94 25.20 5.60
CA GLY A 200 16.27 26.57 5.97
C GLY A 200 16.75 27.44 4.80
N GLY A 201 17.46 26.87 3.82
CA GLY A 201 17.87 27.55 2.60
C GLY A 201 16.71 27.91 1.68
N ALA A 202 15.57 27.24 1.86
CA ALA A 202 14.33 27.57 1.19
C ALA A 202 13.65 28.84 1.75
N ALA A 203 14.08 29.40 2.88
CA ALA A 203 13.47 30.63 3.43
C ALA A 203 13.83 31.93 2.66
N LYS A 204 14.53 31.86 1.52
CA LYS A 204 14.87 33.02 0.69
C LYS A 204 13.63 33.53 -0.07
N GLY A 205 12.82 34.35 0.61
CA GLY A 205 11.61 34.98 0.07
C GLY A 205 10.96 35.91 1.09
N THR A 206 9.90 36.63 0.71
CA THR A 206 9.14 37.47 1.65
C THR A 206 8.46 36.59 2.69
N PHE A 207 8.77 36.80 3.98
CA PHE A 207 8.16 36.06 5.09
C PHE A 207 6.66 36.35 5.18
N ARG A 208 5.84 35.45 4.62
CA ARG A 208 4.37 35.55 4.60
C ARG A 208 3.73 34.23 5.04
N PRO A 209 3.90 33.83 6.31
CA PRO A 209 3.28 32.62 6.84
C PRO A 209 1.77 32.76 6.96
N HIS A 210 1.05 31.68 6.67
CA HIS A 210 -0.33 31.48 7.03
C HIS A 210 -0.40 30.50 8.21
N ALA A 211 -0.82 30.99 9.37
CA ALA A 211 -0.88 30.19 10.59
C ALA A 211 -2.32 29.94 11.05
N GLU A 212 -2.61 28.67 11.33
CA GLU A 212 -3.80 28.21 12.04
C GLU A 212 -3.34 27.64 13.37
N MET A 213 -3.94 28.09 14.46
CA MET A 213 -3.46 27.77 15.81
C MET A 213 -4.65 27.38 16.68
N ASP A 214 -4.41 26.37 17.50
CA ASP A 214 -5.23 25.86 18.60
C ASP A 214 -4.40 25.95 19.90
N ASP A 215 -4.97 25.58 21.05
CA ASP A 215 -4.35 25.79 22.37
C ASP A 215 -2.96 25.13 22.54
N ARG A 216 -2.69 24.05 21.80
CA ARG A 216 -1.42 23.29 21.88
C ARG A 216 -0.74 23.04 20.56
N LEU A 217 -1.42 23.22 19.44
CA LEU A 217 -0.93 22.89 18.11
C LEU A 217 -1.12 24.05 17.15
N ALA A 218 -0.14 24.25 16.29
CA ALA A 218 -0.23 25.23 15.22
C ALA A 218 0.21 24.62 13.88
N TYR A 219 -0.55 24.93 12.85
CA TYR A 219 -0.27 24.57 11.46
C TYR A 219 0.14 25.84 10.71
N VAL A 220 1.37 25.86 10.21
CA VAL A 220 1.96 27.00 9.53
C VAL A 220 2.27 26.63 8.09
N ARG A 221 1.76 27.38 7.13
CA ARG A 221 2.08 27.24 5.70
C ARG A 221 2.85 28.45 5.22
N LEU A 222 3.95 28.25 4.52
CA LEU A 222 4.72 29.32 3.90
C LEU A 222 5.22 28.91 2.52
N GLN A 223 5.42 29.92 1.66
CA GLN A 223 6.11 29.71 0.39
C GLN A 223 7.60 29.81 0.65
N SER A 224 8.33 28.78 0.24
CA SER A 224 9.78 28.72 0.32
C SER A 224 10.36 28.67 -1.09
N GLY A 225 11.61 29.10 -1.28
CA GLY A 225 12.33 29.00 -2.55
C GLY A 225 12.51 27.57 -3.07
N ALA A 226 12.33 26.55 -2.22
CA ALA A 226 12.32 25.14 -2.62
C ALA A 226 10.91 24.60 -2.92
N GLY A 227 9.85 25.37 -2.63
CA GLY A 227 8.45 24.98 -2.82
C GLY A 227 7.56 25.31 -1.61
N PRO A 228 6.26 25.01 -1.68
CA PRO A 228 5.36 25.11 -0.53
C PRO A 228 5.87 24.30 0.68
N LEU A 229 5.97 24.94 1.84
CA LEU A 229 6.34 24.32 3.10
C LEU A 229 5.15 24.39 4.06
N ALA A 230 4.79 23.25 4.67
CA ALA A 230 3.82 23.21 5.75
C ALA A 230 4.44 22.56 6.98
N ALA A 231 4.41 23.27 8.12
CA ALA A 231 4.99 22.82 9.37
C ALA A 231 3.90 22.74 10.45
N THR A 232 4.01 21.73 11.29
CA THR A 232 3.19 21.58 12.50
C THR A 232 4.07 21.89 13.70
N PHE A 233 3.65 22.83 14.52
CA PHE A 233 4.29 23.21 15.78
C PHE A 233 3.44 22.76 16.96
N GLU A 234 4.10 22.48 18.07
CA GLU A 234 3.50 22.09 19.33
C GLU A 234 4.05 22.96 20.46
N LEU A 235 3.15 23.46 21.31
CA LEU A 235 3.52 24.27 22.46
C LEU A 235 4.03 23.36 23.58
N THR A 236 5.35 23.33 23.78
CA THR A 236 6.03 22.51 24.80
C THR A 236 6.84 23.42 25.73
N ASP A 237 6.63 23.29 27.04
CA ASP A 237 7.30 24.09 28.07
C ASP A 237 7.21 25.61 27.83
N GLY A 238 6.06 26.08 27.32
CA GLY A 238 5.84 27.50 27.02
C GLY A 238 6.56 28.02 25.77
N SER A 239 7.05 27.12 24.90
CA SER A 239 7.70 27.48 23.63
C SER A 239 7.15 26.66 22.47
N TRP A 240 6.92 27.29 21.32
CA TRP A 240 6.49 26.59 20.12
C TRP A 240 7.67 25.83 19.49
N LYS A 241 7.56 24.51 19.41
CA LYS A 241 8.59 23.64 18.84
C LYS A 241 8.07 22.89 17.62
N LEU A 242 8.94 22.62 16.66
CA LEU A 242 8.59 21.88 15.45
C LEU A 242 8.25 20.43 15.81
N ARG A 243 7.05 19.99 15.44
CA ARG A 243 6.59 18.60 15.61
C ARG A 243 6.73 17.79 14.33
N ASP A 244 6.39 18.38 13.19
CA ASP A 244 6.58 17.75 11.88
C ASP A 244 6.63 18.81 10.76
N LEU A 245 7.15 18.45 9.60
CA LEU A 245 7.30 19.33 8.45
C LEU A 245 7.10 18.59 7.14
N THR A 246 6.44 19.27 6.20
CA THR A 246 6.31 18.86 4.82
C THR A 246 6.91 19.93 3.92
N LEU A 247 7.60 19.50 2.86
CA LEU A 247 8.21 20.36 1.86
C LEU A 247 7.89 19.77 0.49
N ALA A 248 7.17 20.52 -0.34
CA ALA A 248 7.01 20.17 -1.74
C ALA A 248 8.36 20.34 -2.47
N GLY A 249 8.70 19.38 -3.32
CA GLY A 249 9.88 19.42 -4.20
C GLY A 249 9.48 19.41 -5.67
N ALA A 250 10.44 19.63 -6.57
CA ALA A 250 10.19 19.57 -8.01
C ALA A 250 9.91 18.14 -8.49
N ASP A 251 10.51 17.15 -7.83
CA ASP A 251 10.29 15.73 -8.06
C ASP A 251 9.99 14.96 -6.75
N GLU A 252 9.64 13.67 -6.87
CA GLU A 252 9.27 12.81 -5.73
C GLU A 252 10.45 12.55 -4.78
N ALA A 253 11.70 12.55 -5.28
CA ALA A 253 12.91 12.36 -4.46
C ALA A 253 13.24 13.62 -3.64
N GLU A 254 12.79 14.77 -4.11
CA GLU A 254 12.95 16.05 -3.47
C GLU A 254 11.84 16.38 -2.47
N GLN A 255 10.72 15.67 -2.53
CA GLN A 255 9.59 15.92 -1.64
C GLN A 255 9.85 15.36 -0.23
N ILE A 256 9.57 16.17 0.79
CA ILE A 256 9.46 15.72 2.18
C ILE A 256 7.97 15.64 2.54
N ARG A 257 7.43 14.42 2.62
CA ARG A 257 6.02 14.21 3.01
C ARG A 257 5.79 14.32 4.51
N SER A 258 6.75 13.85 5.29
CA SER A 258 6.83 14.03 6.74
C SER A 258 8.31 13.93 7.11
N LEU A 259 8.80 14.96 7.80
CA LEU A 259 10.16 15.00 8.31
C LEU A 259 10.36 13.92 9.38
N ARG A 260 9.33 13.67 10.20
CA ARG A 260 9.35 12.62 11.22
C ARG A 260 9.49 11.24 10.59
N GLU A 261 8.63 10.90 9.63
CA GLU A 261 8.70 9.60 8.95
C GLU A 261 10.03 9.41 8.21
N LEU A 262 10.50 10.45 7.52
CA LEU A 262 11.80 10.44 6.84
C LEU A 262 12.95 10.14 7.81
N ALA A 263 12.96 10.77 8.99
CA ALA A 263 13.98 10.52 9.99
C ALA A 263 13.95 9.06 10.49
N VAL A 264 12.76 8.50 10.73
CA VAL A 264 12.58 7.10 11.12
C VAL A 264 13.09 6.15 10.04
N ILE A 265 12.73 6.38 8.78
CA ILE A 265 13.13 5.51 7.66
C ILE A 265 14.65 5.50 7.50
N VAL A 266 15.29 6.67 7.52
CA VAL A 266 16.74 6.78 7.39
C VAL A 266 17.44 6.12 8.57
N ASP A 267 17.02 6.38 9.81
CA ASP A 267 17.60 5.74 11.01
C ASP A 267 17.45 4.22 10.97
N THR A 268 16.25 3.72 10.62
CA THR A 268 15.95 2.29 10.50
C THR A 268 16.84 1.63 9.45
N SER A 269 16.95 2.22 8.25
CA SER A 269 17.72 1.67 7.13
C SER A 269 19.22 1.62 7.45
N LEU A 270 19.77 2.69 8.01
CA LEU A 270 21.19 2.74 8.39
C LEU A 270 21.49 1.85 9.60
N SER A 271 20.53 1.66 10.51
CA SER A 271 20.66 0.71 11.62
C SER A 271 20.59 -0.73 11.11
N PHE A 272 19.75 -1.02 10.13
CA PHE A 272 19.68 -2.32 9.48
C PHE A 272 20.99 -2.67 8.79
N LEU A 273 21.56 -1.77 7.98
CA LEU A 273 22.86 -1.99 7.31
C LEU A 273 23.98 -2.29 8.32
N ARG A 274 24.01 -1.59 9.47
CA ARG A 274 24.96 -1.87 10.56
C ARG A 274 24.74 -3.24 11.19
N ALA A 275 23.49 -3.56 11.54
CA ALA A 275 23.14 -4.82 12.17
C ALA A 275 23.42 -6.01 11.24
N TYR A 276 23.12 -5.87 9.94
CA TYR A 276 23.41 -6.86 8.92
C TYR A 276 24.92 -7.12 8.82
N ARG A 277 25.74 -6.07 8.70
CA ARG A 277 27.21 -6.18 8.63
C ARG A 277 27.81 -6.85 9.88
N LEU A 278 27.22 -6.63 11.05
CA LEU A 278 27.67 -7.21 12.32
C LEU A 278 27.06 -8.58 12.62
N ALA A 279 26.15 -9.08 11.77
CA ALA A 279 25.33 -10.25 12.03
C ALA A 279 24.62 -10.21 13.41
N ASP A 280 24.11 -9.03 13.80
CA ASP A 280 23.41 -8.81 15.06
C ASP A 280 21.93 -9.24 14.93
N ASN A 281 21.66 -10.52 15.17
CA ASN A 281 20.33 -11.11 15.05
C ASN A 281 19.29 -10.45 15.96
N GLN A 282 19.67 -10.03 17.17
CA GLN A 282 18.74 -9.36 18.08
C GLN A 282 18.28 -8.04 17.48
N ARG A 283 19.21 -7.25 16.95
CA ARG A 283 18.88 -5.97 16.34
C ARG A 283 18.15 -6.13 15.01
N LEU A 284 18.50 -7.13 14.20
CA LEU A 284 17.78 -7.44 12.96
C LEU A 284 16.32 -7.82 13.23
N ALA A 285 16.03 -8.62 14.26
CA ALA A 285 14.66 -8.96 14.65
C ALA A 285 13.81 -7.72 15.00
N GLU A 286 14.42 -6.70 15.62
CA GLU A 286 13.73 -5.45 15.97
C GLU A 286 13.48 -4.54 14.76
N LEU A 287 14.35 -4.58 13.74
CA LEU A 287 14.33 -3.66 12.60
C LEU A 287 13.60 -4.22 11.38
N CYS A 288 13.48 -5.53 11.27
CA CYS A 288 12.85 -6.21 10.14
C CYS A 288 11.40 -6.60 10.44
N SER A 289 10.63 -6.92 9.40
CA SER A 289 9.36 -7.62 9.58
C SER A 289 9.62 -9.07 9.99
N GLU A 290 8.64 -9.65 10.69
CA GLU A 290 8.77 -10.99 11.26
C GLU A 290 9.10 -12.05 10.19
N ALA A 291 8.38 -12.02 9.08
CA ALA A 291 8.60 -12.94 7.95
C ALA A 291 10.01 -12.76 7.36
N PHE A 292 10.46 -11.52 7.11
CA PHE A 292 11.78 -11.29 6.53
C PHE A 292 12.91 -11.73 7.48
N PHE A 293 12.73 -11.55 8.79
CA PHE A 293 13.73 -11.98 9.76
C PHE A 293 13.77 -13.50 9.94
N GLN A 294 12.67 -14.12 10.38
CA GLN A 294 12.64 -15.54 10.79
C GLN A 294 12.91 -16.50 9.62
N GLU A 295 12.48 -16.13 8.41
CA GLU A 295 12.45 -17.07 7.27
C GLU A 295 13.61 -16.86 6.32
N CYS A 296 14.28 -15.71 6.41
CA CYS A 296 15.37 -15.34 5.54
C CYS A 296 16.65 -15.03 6.33
N LEU A 297 16.64 -14.00 7.18
CA LEU A 297 17.89 -13.52 7.80
C LEU A 297 18.41 -14.43 8.91
N GLU A 298 17.55 -14.89 9.81
CA GLU A 298 17.93 -15.72 10.96
C GLU A 298 18.59 -17.06 10.57
N PRO A 299 18.07 -17.84 9.60
CA PRO A 299 18.68 -19.12 9.22
C PRO A 299 19.83 -18.98 8.22
N ALA A 300 20.08 -17.80 7.65
CA ALA A 300 21.03 -17.60 6.57
C ALA A 300 22.44 -17.20 7.03
N ASP A 301 23.42 -17.51 6.19
CA ASP A 301 24.76 -16.95 6.30
C ASP A 301 24.79 -15.56 5.61
N LEU A 302 24.71 -14.51 6.42
CA LEU A 302 24.68 -13.12 5.94
C LEU A 302 25.97 -12.70 5.23
N SER A 303 27.07 -13.45 5.38
CA SER A 303 28.33 -13.17 4.69
C SER A 303 28.29 -13.51 3.19
N LEU A 304 27.26 -14.23 2.73
CA LEU A 304 27.09 -14.59 1.32
C LEU A 304 26.78 -13.39 0.41
N VAL A 305 26.21 -12.32 0.98
CA VAL A 305 25.82 -11.12 0.22
C VAL A 305 26.33 -9.89 0.96
N GLU A 306 27.20 -9.13 0.31
CA GLU A 306 27.67 -7.85 0.83
C GLU A 306 26.65 -6.74 0.53
N LEU A 307 26.27 -5.99 1.56
CA LEU A 307 25.42 -4.81 1.44
C LEU A 307 26.25 -3.53 1.62
N PRO A 308 25.75 -2.38 1.13
CA PRO A 308 26.43 -1.09 1.31
C PRO A 308 26.72 -0.80 2.78
N ALA A 309 27.84 -0.13 3.04
CA ALA A 309 28.17 0.33 4.38
C ALA A 309 27.13 1.34 4.88
N ALA A 310 26.91 1.41 6.19
CA ALA A 310 25.97 2.39 6.76
C ALA A 310 26.54 3.81 6.82
N GLU A 311 27.86 3.95 6.70
CA GLU A 311 28.55 5.24 6.64
C GLU A 311 28.47 5.87 5.24
N LEU A 312 27.25 6.02 4.72
CA LEU A 312 26.98 6.55 3.39
C LEU A 312 27.15 8.07 3.33
N GLU A 313 27.73 8.54 2.23
CA GLU A 313 27.66 9.96 1.89
C GLU A 313 26.20 10.35 1.62
N PRO A 314 25.74 11.53 2.06
CA PRO A 314 24.35 11.93 1.88
C PRO A 314 23.87 11.81 0.42
N ASP A 315 24.72 12.14 -0.55
CA ASP A 315 24.38 12.19 -1.98
C ASP A 315 24.32 10.80 -2.64
N LYS A 316 24.72 9.75 -1.92
CA LYS A 316 24.68 8.36 -2.39
C LYS A 316 23.37 7.66 -2.09
N PHE A 317 22.45 8.29 -1.35
CA PHE A 317 21.15 7.70 -1.07
C PHE A 317 20.00 8.70 -1.13
N ARG A 318 18.81 8.16 -1.42
CA ARG A 318 17.53 8.88 -1.41
C ARG A 318 16.45 8.04 -0.74
N THR A 319 15.39 8.70 -0.29
CA THR A 319 14.26 8.06 0.37
C THR A 319 12.98 8.43 -0.35
N MET A 320 12.10 7.45 -0.57
CA MET A 320 10.79 7.64 -1.21
C MET A 320 9.71 7.09 -0.29
N ILE A 321 8.64 7.84 -0.05
CA ILE A 321 7.53 7.44 0.83
C ILE A 321 6.24 7.34 0.03
N ARG A 322 5.62 6.16 -0.01
CA ARG A 322 4.42 5.85 -0.80
C ARG A 322 3.38 5.10 0.04
N GLY A 323 2.46 5.86 0.64
CA GLY A 323 1.41 5.31 1.49
C GLY A 323 2.01 4.60 2.71
N HIS A 324 1.72 3.31 2.87
CA HIS A 324 2.25 2.49 3.97
C HIS A 324 3.62 1.86 3.67
N ARG A 325 4.29 2.25 2.59
CA ARG A 325 5.62 1.75 2.23
C ARG A 325 6.61 2.90 2.06
N ALA A 326 7.88 2.60 2.29
CA ALA A 326 8.98 3.49 1.99
C ALA A 326 10.14 2.71 1.38
N ASP A 327 10.89 3.37 0.51
CA ASP A 327 12.09 2.81 -0.10
C ASP A 327 13.29 3.68 0.26
N PHE A 328 14.35 3.07 0.77
CA PHE A 328 15.66 3.68 0.95
C PHE A 328 16.59 3.15 -0.12
N ILE A 329 16.99 4.02 -1.05
CA ILE A 329 17.71 3.66 -2.27
C ILE A 329 19.14 4.17 -2.16
N VAL A 330 20.11 3.27 -2.34
CA VAL A 330 21.54 3.55 -2.40
C VAL A 330 22.03 3.33 -3.83
N ASP A 331 22.65 4.35 -4.42
CA ASP A 331 23.22 4.30 -5.76
C ASP A 331 24.75 4.10 -5.66
N GLU A 332 25.24 2.92 -6.09
CA GLU A 332 26.67 2.59 -6.20
C GLU A 332 27.13 2.65 -7.67
N ALA A 333 28.39 2.31 -7.95
CA ALA A 333 28.97 2.49 -9.29
C ALA A 333 28.47 1.46 -10.32
N ASP A 334 28.15 0.25 -9.85
CA ASP A 334 27.80 -0.94 -10.62
C ASP A 334 26.41 -1.50 -10.26
N GLN A 335 25.87 -1.13 -9.10
CA GLN A 335 24.57 -1.58 -8.62
C GLN A 335 23.76 -0.48 -7.93
N ARG A 336 22.45 -0.72 -7.81
CA ARG A 336 21.53 0.05 -6.97
C ARG A 336 20.91 -0.88 -5.94
N VAL A 337 20.99 -0.50 -4.67
CA VAL A 337 20.40 -1.25 -3.56
C VAL A 337 19.19 -0.51 -3.03
N THR A 338 18.03 -1.16 -3.05
CA THR A 338 16.77 -0.64 -2.52
C THR A 338 16.38 -1.44 -1.30
N ILE A 339 16.36 -0.80 -0.13
CA ILE A 339 15.82 -1.34 1.12
C ILE A 339 14.35 -0.92 1.17
N SER A 340 13.44 -1.87 1.06
CA SER A 340 12.00 -1.62 1.15
C SER A 340 11.53 -1.78 2.59
N LEU A 341 10.77 -0.80 3.08
CA LEU A 341 10.22 -0.77 4.42
C LEU A 341 8.70 -0.73 4.36
N ALA A 342 8.04 -1.47 5.25
CA ALA A 342 6.63 -1.32 5.51
C ALA A 342 6.40 -0.59 6.83
N ARG A 343 5.39 0.27 6.82
CA ARG A 343 4.85 0.87 8.02
C ARG A 343 4.04 -0.18 8.76
N THR A 344 4.48 -0.54 9.95
CA THR A 344 3.63 -1.21 10.93
C THR A 344 2.79 -0.15 11.61
N ASP A 345 1.48 -0.20 11.40
CA ASP A 345 0.57 0.65 12.16
C ASP A 345 0.66 0.23 13.64
N PRO A 346 0.91 1.18 14.55
CA PRO A 346 0.80 0.86 15.96
C PRO A 346 -0.64 0.44 16.27
N GLY A 347 -0.81 -0.47 17.22
CA GLY A 347 -2.10 -0.69 17.86
C GLY A 347 -2.66 0.61 18.46
N GLU A 348 -3.85 0.54 19.07
CA GLU A 348 -4.50 1.68 19.72
C GLU A 348 -3.51 2.48 20.59
N GLU A 349 -3.39 3.78 20.31
CA GLU A 349 -2.46 4.80 20.88
C GLU A 349 -1.17 5.06 20.07
N PRO A 350 -0.75 6.33 19.88
CA PRO A 350 0.32 6.64 18.94
C PRO A 350 1.70 6.62 19.60
N PRO A 351 2.57 5.64 19.35
CA PRO A 351 3.96 5.92 19.08
C PRO A 351 4.10 6.36 17.61
N ALA A 352 5.24 6.98 17.29
CA ALA A 352 5.62 7.29 15.92
C ALA A 352 5.36 6.08 14.99
N ALA A 353 4.93 6.32 13.75
CA ALA A 353 4.85 5.29 12.73
C ALA A 353 6.16 4.48 12.70
N GLN A 354 6.08 3.18 12.99
CA GLN A 354 7.23 2.30 12.96
C GLN A 354 7.39 1.76 11.54
N TYR A 355 8.56 1.94 10.97
CA TYR A 355 8.93 1.31 9.70
C TYR A 355 9.82 0.10 10.00
N ARG A 356 9.53 -1.01 9.34
CA ARG A 356 10.32 -2.23 9.41
C ARG A 356 10.79 -2.63 8.02
N VAL A 357 12.01 -3.13 7.92
CA VAL A 357 12.58 -3.62 6.65
C VAL A 357 11.88 -4.92 6.26
N ASP A 358 11.31 -4.94 5.06
CA ASP A 358 10.58 -6.08 4.51
C ASP A 358 11.41 -6.89 3.51
N GLU A 359 12.27 -6.22 2.75
CA GLU A 359 13.08 -6.84 1.70
C GLU A 359 14.21 -5.89 1.29
N VAL A 360 15.29 -6.45 0.75
CA VAL A 360 16.37 -5.71 0.10
C VAL A 360 16.51 -6.19 -1.35
N THR A 361 16.39 -5.29 -2.30
CA THR A 361 16.53 -5.58 -3.73
C THR A 361 17.79 -4.92 -4.29
N ILE A 362 18.62 -5.71 -4.97
CA ILE A 362 19.86 -5.29 -5.62
C ILE A 362 19.62 -5.34 -7.13
N TYR A 363 19.74 -4.19 -7.78
CA TYR A 363 19.63 -4.02 -9.23
C TYR A 363 21.03 -3.85 -9.81
N GLU A 364 21.42 -4.73 -10.74
CA GLU A 364 22.66 -4.55 -11.51
C GLU A 364 22.45 -3.46 -12.57
N LEU A 365 23.36 -2.48 -12.67
CA LEU A 365 23.19 -1.32 -13.57
C LEU A 365 23.33 -1.69 -15.05
N ASP A 366 23.89 -2.86 -15.36
CA ASP A 366 23.86 -3.43 -16.72
C ASP A 366 22.46 -3.93 -17.13
N GLY A 367 21.51 -3.91 -16.20
CA GLY A 367 20.11 -4.28 -16.40
C GLY A 367 19.87 -5.79 -16.50
N THR A 368 20.88 -6.62 -16.20
CA THR A 368 20.79 -8.06 -16.46
C THR A 368 20.06 -8.83 -15.37
N GLN A 369 20.12 -8.38 -14.10
CA GLN A 369 19.47 -9.06 -12.99
C GLN A 369 18.87 -8.11 -11.95
N GLU A 370 17.71 -8.50 -11.43
CA GLU A 370 17.11 -7.96 -10.21
C GLU A 370 17.17 -9.06 -9.14
N LYS A 371 18.00 -8.86 -8.11
CA LYS A 371 18.28 -9.85 -7.08
C LYS A 371 17.61 -9.42 -5.77
N ARG A 372 16.75 -10.27 -5.22
CA ARG A 372 16.23 -10.08 -3.86
C ARG A 372 17.13 -10.77 -2.84
N LEU A 373 17.34 -10.14 -1.70
CA LEU A 373 18.21 -10.67 -0.66
C LEU A 373 17.69 -12.01 -0.13
N SER A 374 16.37 -12.13 0.06
CA SER A 374 15.71 -13.41 0.37
C SER A 374 16.06 -14.52 -0.61
N ALA A 375 16.00 -14.24 -1.91
CA ALA A 375 16.38 -15.17 -2.96
C ALA A 375 17.87 -15.53 -2.94
N LEU A 376 18.75 -14.55 -2.78
CA LEU A 376 20.20 -14.78 -2.74
C LEU A 376 20.61 -15.69 -1.57
N LEU A 377 19.98 -15.51 -0.40
CA LEU A 377 20.30 -16.25 0.80
C LEU A 377 19.67 -17.65 0.84
N THR A 378 18.42 -17.80 0.39
CA THR A 378 17.65 -19.03 0.66
C THR A 378 17.38 -19.91 -0.56
N ALA A 379 17.38 -19.36 -1.80
CA ALA A 379 16.91 -20.10 -2.98
C ALA A 379 17.69 -21.40 -3.22
N ARG A 380 19.01 -21.39 -2.97
CA ARG A 380 19.87 -22.56 -3.15
C ARG A 380 19.55 -23.67 -2.15
N ALA A 381 19.31 -23.33 -0.89
CA ALA A 381 18.93 -24.30 0.14
C ALA A 381 17.56 -24.91 -0.18
N VAL A 382 16.57 -24.07 -0.50
CA VAL A 382 15.22 -24.50 -0.89
C VAL A 382 15.25 -25.43 -2.11
N PHE A 383 16.06 -25.08 -3.12
CA PHE A 383 16.28 -25.92 -4.28
C PHE A 383 16.82 -27.30 -3.92
N HIS A 384 17.86 -27.37 -3.08
CA HIS A 384 18.45 -28.65 -2.68
C HIS A 384 17.44 -29.51 -1.92
N ILE A 385 16.73 -28.92 -0.95
CA ILE A 385 15.68 -29.62 -0.18
C ILE A 385 14.58 -30.15 -1.10
N PHE A 386 14.08 -29.33 -2.03
CA PHE A 386 13.03 -29.74 -2.95
C PHE A 386 13.51 -30.85 -3.90
N ALA A 387 14.70 -30.72 -4.49
CA ALA A 387 15.22 -31.70 -5.43
C ALA A 387 15.48 -33.06 -4.75
N GLU A 388 16.02 -33.07 -3.53
CA GLU A 388 16.18 -34.27 -2.73
C GLU A 388 14.82 -34.90 -2.38
N ALA A 389 13.85 -34.09 -1.95
CA ALA A 389 12.50 -34.57 -1.66
C ALA A 389 11.79 -35.15 -2.90
N LEU A 390 12.02 -34.58 -4.08
CA LEU A 390 11.45 -35.05 -5.35
C LEU A 390 11.99 -36.43 -5.74
N VAL A 391 13.28 -36.66 -5.50
CA VAL A 391 13.96 -37.95 -5.71
C VAL A 391 13.50 -38.97 -4.67
N ALA A 392 13.46 -38.59 -3.39
CA ALA A 392 13.05 -39.45 -2.29
C ALA A 392 11.54 -39.76 -2.27
N ARG A 393 10.74 -39.05 -3.08
CA ARG A 393 9.27 -39.09 -3.07
C ARG A 393 8.70 -38.71 -1.69
N ASP A 394 9.32 -37.75 -1.01
CA ASP A 394 8.84 -37.23 0.27
C ASP A 394 7.78 -36.16 0.05
N LEU A 395 6.51 -36.58 0.10
CA LEU A 395 5.36 -35.69 -0.10
C LEU A 395 5.32 -34.58 0.94
N LYS A 396 5.68 -34.84 2.20
CA LYS A 396 5.59 -33.85 3.27
C LYS A 396 6.56 -32.71 3.04
N THR A 397 7.81 -33.04 2.70
CA THR A 397 8.84 -32.04 2.41
C THR A 397 8.52 -31.28 1.12
N LEU A 398 8.09 -31.98 0.05
CA LEU A 398 7.64 -31.35 -1.19
C LEU A 398 6.54 -30.31 -0.92
N MET A 399 5.57 -30.63 -0.07
CA MET A 399 4.52 -29.68 0.29
C MET A 399 5.04 -28.46 1.06
N GLY A 400 6.01 -28.65 1.94
CA GLY A 400 6.59 -27.58 2.76
C GLY A 400 7.39 -26.55 1.97
N VAL A 401 8.05 -26.97 0.89
CA VAL A 401 8.94 -26.10 0.09
C VAL A 401 8.39 -25.74 -1.29
N SER A 402 7.12 -26.05 -1.55
CA SER A 402 6.41 -25.68 -2.79
C SER A 402 5.46 -24.51 -2.60
N THR A 403 5.22 -23.75 -3.66
CA THR A 403 4.23 -22.66 -3.64
C THR A 403 2.82 -23.18 -3.34
N PRO A 404 1.92 -22.33 -2.79
CA PRO A 404 0.52 -22.70 -2.58
C PRO A 404 -0.19 -23.18 -3.86
N ASP A 405 0.17 -22.64 -5.02
CA ASP A 405 -0.38 -23.06 -6.32
C ASP A 405 0.05 -24.48 -6.68
N PHE A 406 1.36 -24.78 -6.62
CA PHE A 406 1.88 -26.11 -6.93
C PHE A 406 1.29 -27.15 -5.96
N ASN A 407 1.23 -26.80 -4.68
CA ASN A 407 0.57 -27.59 -3.65
C ASN A 407 -0.89 -27.93 -3.99
N ARG A 408 -1.70 -26.93 -4.33
CA ARG A 408 -3.12 -27.10 -4.66
C ARG A 408 -3.32 -27.96 -5.91
N ARG A 409 -2.51 -27.74 -6.95
CA ARG A 409 -2.68 -28.38 -8.25
C ARG A 409 -2.16 -29.81 -8.31
N VAL A 410 -1.14 -30.13 -7.51
CA VAL A 410 -0.44 -31.41 -7.58
C VAL A 410 -0.39 -32.11 -6.22
N TRP A 411 0.35 -31.57 -5.25
CA TRP A 411 0.72 -32.32 -4.03
C TRP A 411 -0.48 -32.69 -3.15
N LYS A 412 -1.44 -31.79 -2.96
CA LYS A 412 -2.68 -32.07 -2.20
C LYS A 412 -3.61 -33.08 -2.87
N LYS A 413 -3.33 -33.47 -4.13
CA LYS A 413 -4.07 -34.52 -4.86
C LYS A 413 -3.40 -35.90 -4.73
N LEU A 414 -2.28 -36.02 -4.03
CA LEU A 414 -1.56 -37.26 -3.88
C LEU A 414 -1.52 -37.71 -2.42
N ASP A 415 -1.40 -39.01 -2.22
CA ASP A 415 -0.89 -39.60 -0.98
C ASP A 415 0.52 -40.15 -1.25
N GLU A 416 1.21 -40.61 -0.19
CA GLU A 416 2.60 -41.10 -0.31
C GLU A 416 2.73 -42.27 -1.29
N GLN A 417 1.73 -43.16 -1.33
CA GLN A 417 1.76 -44.32 -2.23
C GLN A 417 1.59 -43.88 -3.69
N SER A 418 0.62 -43.01 -3.95
CA SER A 418 0.33 -42.49 -5.28
C SER A 418 1.51 -41.68 -5.84
N LEU A 419 2.26 -40.98 -4.99
CA LEU A 419 3.47 -40.26 -5.39
C LEU A 419 4.60 -41.22 -5.80
N ARG A 420 4.79 -42.34 -5.08
CA ARG A 420 5.77 -43.37 -5.43
C ARG A 420 5.43 -44.06 -6.75
N ASP A 421 4.15 -44.30 -6.99
CA ASP A 421 3.65 -44.96 -8.20
C ASP A 421 3.61 -44.03 -9.43
N LEU A 422 3.90 -42.73 -9.25
CA LEU A 422 3.87 -41.76 -10.33
C LEU A 422 5.16 -41.81 -11.16
N PRO A 423 5.08 -42.04 -12.48
CA PRO A 423 6.26 -42.04 -13.33
C PRO A 423 6.79 -40.61 -13.51
N MET A 424 8.04 -40.39 -13.14
CA MET A 424 8.79 -39.17 -13.46
C MET A 424 10.18 -39.55 -13.98
N PRO A 425 10.28 -40.22 -15.14
CA PRO A 425 11.56 -40.70 -15.67
C PRO A 425 12.54 -39.55 -15.99
N GLU A 426 12.06 -38.31 -16.09
CA GLU A 426 12.88 -37.12 -16.29
C GLU A 426 13.63 -36.68 -15.02
N VAL A 427 13.16 -37.09 -13.84
CA VAL A 427 13.79 -36.81 -12.56
C VAL A 427 14.62 -38.03 -12.17
N GLU A 428 15.89 -38.02 -12.57
CA GLU A 428 16.79 -39.12 -12.26
C GLU A 428 17.20 -39.10 -10.78
N ASN A 429 17.42 -40.29 -10.21
CA ASN A 429 17.86 -40.47 -8.82
C ASN A 429 19.37 -40.17 -8.70
N PHE A 430 19.74 -38.93 -8.92
CA PHE A 430 21.09 -38.40 -8.77
C PHE A 430 21.04 -37.06 -8.02
N PRO A 431 22.08 -36.72 -7.24
CA PRO A 431 22.16 -35.42 -6.60
C PRO A 431 22.29 -34.33 -7.67
N PRO A 432 21.55 -33.21 -7.57
CA PRO A 432 21.58 -32.18 -8.57
C PRO A 432 22.84 -31.30 -8.42
N LYS A 433 23.43 -30.89 -9.55
CA LYS A 433 24.57 -29.96 -9.61
C LYS A 433 24.16 -28.68 -10.32
N ILE A 434 24.19 -27.55 -9.61
CA ILE A 434 23.83 -26.24 -10.16
C ILE A 434 24.81 -25.85 -11.26
N LEU A 435 24.27 -25.44 -12.41
CA LEU A 435 25.01 -24.87 -13.53
C LEU A 435 24.94 -23.34 -13.51
N SER A 436 23.75 -22.80 -13.32
CA SER A 436 23.51 -21.36 -13.33
C SER A 436 22.31 -21.00 -12.44
N THR A 437 22.30 -19.75 -12.01
CA THR A 437 21.19 -19.14 -11.29
C THR A 437 20.91 -17.77 -11.90
N VAL A 438 19.66 -17.52 -12.23
CA VAL A 438 19.19 -16.26 -12.81
C VAL A 438 18.14 -15.67 -11.88
N PHE A 439 18.33 -14.40 -11.52
CA PHE A 439 17.43 -13.67 -10.64
C PHE A 439 16.65 -12.62 -11.45
N GLN A 440 15.32 -12.68 -11.35
CA GLN A 440 14.37 -11.80 -12.04
C GLN A 440 13.34 -11.29 -11.03
N GLY A 441 13.82 -10.52 -10.05
CA GLY A 441 13.01 -9.94 -8.99
C GLY A 441 12.42 -11.02 -8.10
N ALA A 442 11.09 -11.21 -8.19
CA ALA A 442 10.39 -12.23 -7.41
C ALA A 442 10.59 -13.66 -7.95
N VAL A 443 11.17 -13.83 -9.14
CA VAL A 443 11.41 -15.15 -9.75
C VAL A 443 12.90 -15.45 -9.69
N THR A 444 13.24 -16.65 -9.24
CA THR A 444 14.60 -17.19 -9.33
C THR A 444 14.57 -18.48 -10.13
N GLU A 445 15.42 -18.59 -11.14
CA GLU A 445 15.56 -19.80 -11.94
C GLU A 445 16.92 -20.44 -11.68
N ILE A 446 16.91 -21.66 -11.15
CA ILE A 446 18.11 -22.45 -10.90
C ILE A 446 18.17 -23.57 -11.93
N THR A 447 19.13 -23.49 -12.85
CA THR A 447 19.38 -24.57 -13.81
C THR A 447 20.43 -25.51 -13.24
N ALA A 448 20.09 -26.79 -13.15
CA ALA A 448 20.94 -27.83 -12.60
C ALA A 448 20.98 -29.06 -13.50
N ILE A 449 22.11 -29.77 -13.48
CA ILE A 449 22.20 -31.12 -14.04
C ILE A 449 21.81 -32.11 -12.97
N GLN A 450 20.87 -33.01 -13.29
CA GLN A 450 20.47 -34.11 -12.45
C GLN A 450 20.53 -35.40 -13.26
N GLY A 451 21.55 -36.21 -12.99
CA GLY A 451 21.89 -37.36 -13.82
C GLY A 451 22.36 -36.93 -15.20
N THR A 452 21.64 -37.29 -16.26
CA THR A 452 21.97 -36.92 -17.65
C THR A 452 21.24 -35.69 -18.18
N ARG A 453 20.32 -35.12 -17.39
CA ARG A 453 19.40 -34.06 -17.85
C ARG A 453 19.67 -32.72 -17.18
N ALA A 454 19.52 -31.64 -17.95
CA ALA A 454 19.44 -30.29 -17.42
C ALA A 454 17.98 -29.96 -17.10
N LEU A 455 17.72 -29.57 -15.86
CA LEU A 455 16.42 -29.19 -15.34
C LEU A 455 16.49 -27.75 -14.81
N THR A 456 15.45 -26.95 -15.04
CA THR A 456 15.38 -25.59 -14.50
C THR A 456 14.31 -25.50 -13.44
N TYR A 457 14.70 -25.29 -12.20
CA TYR A 457 13.82 -25.11 -11.06
C TYR A 457 13.42 -23.65 -10.98
N ARG A 458 12.12 -23.38 -11.02
CA ARG A 458 11.57 -22.03 -10.91
C ARG A 458 11.07 -21.82 -9.49
N LEU A 459 11.69 -20.89 -8.79
CA LEU A 459 11.35 -20.48 -7.43
C LEU A 459 10.69 -19.11 -7.46
N LEU A 460 9.73 -18.90 -6.56
CA LEU A 460 9.03 -17.64 -6.36
C LEU A 460 9.24 -17.16 -4.93
N ASP A 461 9.63 -15.90 -4.79
CA ASP A 461 9.61 -15.18 -3.52
C ASP A 461 8.21 -14.62 -3.27
N GLN A 462 7.61 -15.05 -2.16
CA GLN A 462 6.35 -14.55 -1.63
C GLN A 462 6.57 -13.96 -0.24
N LYS A 463 6.91 -12.67 -0.17
CA LYS A 463 7.09 -11.89 1.07
C LYS A 463 8.24 -12.42 1.94
N GLY A 464 9.40 -12.70 1.34
CA GLY A 464 10.58 -13.21 2.03
C GLY A 464 10.66 -14.73 2.06
N HIS A 465 9.59 -15.43 1.67
CA HIS A 465 9.60 -16.90 1.54
C HIS A 465 9.86 -17.31 0.10
N VAL A 466 11.00 -17.95 -0.14
CA VAL A 466 11.35 -18.51 -1.44
C VAL A 466 10.85 -19.95 -1.52
N LEU A 467 9.96 -20.24 -2.46
CA LEU A 467 9.34 -21.56 -2.62
C LEU A 467 9.42 -22.02 -4.07
N VAL A 468 9.48 -23.34 -4.30
CA VAL A 468 9.50 -23.90 -5.66
C VAL A 468 8.09 -23.83 -6.28
N ASP A 469 7.97 -23.17 -7.42
CA ASP A 469 6.71 -23.08 -8.16
C ASP A 469 6.56 -24.15 -9.23
N ASP A 470 7.68 -24.51 -9.88
CA ASP A 470 7.70 -25.48 -10.96
C ASP A 470 9.12 -26.03 -11.24
N VAL A 471 9.18 -27.12 -12.00
CA VAL A 471 10.40 -27.65 -12.61
C VAL A 471 10.19 -27.71 -14.11
N LEU A 472 11.02 -26.99 -14.85
CA LEU A 472 11.00 -26.94 -16.30
C LEU A 472 11.92 -28.02 -16.87
N LEU A 473 11.34 -28.83 -17.75
CA LEU A 473 11.90 -29.99 -18.41
C LEU A 473 12.01 -29.68 -19.91
N PRO A 474 13.20 -29.73 -20.53
CA PRO A 474 13.35 -29.53 -21.96
C PRO A 474 12.96 -30.81 -22.71
N VAL A 475 11.65 -31.02 -22.90
CA VAL A 475 11.09 -32.22 -23.55
C VAL A 475 10.25 -31.83 -24.77
N PHE A 476 10.46 -32.52 -25.89
CA PHE A 476 9.65 -32.36 -27.09
C PHE A 476 8.29 -33.05 -26.93
N ASP A 477 7.26 -32.53 -27.61
CA ASP A 477 5.88 -33.05 -27.66
C ASP A 477 5.15 -33.24 -26.31
N ARG A 478 5.67 -32.65 -25.23
CA ARG A 478 5.10 -32.68 -23.87
C ARG A 478 5.20 -31.29 -23.23
N PRO A 479 4.38 -30.98 -22.21
CA PRO A 479 4.53 -29.74 -21.47
C PRO A 479 5.94 -29.63 -20.89
N THR A 480 6.56 -28.46 -21.02
CA THR A 480 7.85 -28.19 -20.38
C THR A 480 7.73 -28.14 -18.86
N SER A 481 6.54 -27.89 -18.33
CA SER A 481 6.25 -27.86 -16.90
C SER A 481 6.07 -29.26 -16.31
N LEU A 482 6.85 -29.61 -15.29
CA LEU A 482 6.61 -30.78 -14.46
C LEU A 482 5.26 -30.64 -13.76
N LYS A 483 4.97 -29.48 -13.15
CA LYS A 483 3.68 -29.21 -12.49
C LYS A 483 2.50 -29.52 -13.42
N GLY A 484 2.54 -29.01 -14.65
CA GLY A 484 1.52 -29.27 -15.68
C GLY A 484 1.46 -30.73 -16.13
N THR A 485 2.62 -31.39 -16.29
CA THR A 485 2.68 -32.81 -16.62
C THR A 485 2.04 -33.68 -15.52
N LEU A 486 2.35 -33.41 -14.26
CA LEU A 486 1.77 -34.14 -13.13
C LEU A 486 0.26 -33.91 -13.04
N GLU A 487 -0.22 -32.69 -13.32
CA GLU A 487 -1.65 -32.37 -13.33
C GLU A 487 -2.46 -33.21 -14.33
N LEU A 488 -1.86 -33.57 -15.47
CA LEU A 488 -2.47 -34.46 -16.47
C LEU A 488 -2.37 -35.95 -16.07
N LEU A 489 -1.25 -36.36 -15.47
CA LEU A 489 -1.02 -37.77 -15.12
C LEU A 489 -1.78 -38.23 -13.88
N ILE A 490 -1.98 -37.37 -12.88
CA ILE A 490 -2.69 -37.69 -11.63
C ILE A 490 -4.09 -38.28 -11.87
N PRO A 491 -5.00 -37.67 -12.65
CA PRO A 491 -6.33 -38.24 -12.89
C PRO A 491 -6.26 -39.58 -13.61
N ILE A 492 -5.34 -39.76 -14.56
CA ILE A 492 -5.11 -41.04 -15.24
C ILE A 492 -4.69 -42.12 -14.24
N ARG A 493 -3.77 -41.81 -13.34
CA ARG A 493 -3.28 -42.77 -12.33
C ARG A 493 -4.36 -43.14 -11.33
N ARG A 494 -5.19 -42.18 -10.91
CA ARG A 494 -6.38 -42.44 -10.09
C ARG A 494 -7.39 -43.34 -10.80
N PHE A 495 -7.60 -43.12 -12.10
CA PHE A 495 -8.45 -43.98 -12.93
C PHE A 495 -7.91 -45.42 -13.01
N VAL A 496 -6.60 -45.58 -13.21
CA VAL A 496 -5.93 -46.90 -13.16
C VAL A 496 -6.10 -47.58 -11.81
N THR A 497 -5.92 -46.85 -10.71
CA THR A 497 -6.13 -47.39 -9.35
C THR A 497 -7.57 -47.83 -9.15
N GLY A 498 -8.55 -47.09 -9.66
CA GLY A 498 -9.96 -47.49 -9.65
C GLY A 498 -10.21 -48.84 -10.31
N PHE A 499 -9.61 -49.09 -11.48
CA PHE A 499 -9.68 -50.40 -12.14
C PHE A 499 -8.97 -51.52 -11.35
N ARG A 500 -7.75 -51.26 -10.83
CA ARG A 500 -6.97 -52.26 -10.07
C ARG A 500 -7.65 -52.67 -8.77
N THR A 501 -8.29 -51.72 -8.10
CA THR A 501 -8.95 -51.92 -6.79
C THR A 501 -10.44 -52.25 -6.90
N ASN A 502 -10.98 -52.32 -8.13
CA ASN A 502 -12.41 -52.51 -8.39
C ASN A 502 -13.29 -51.44 -7.66
N SER A 503 -12.80 -50.21 -7.59
CA SER A 503 -13.46 -49.09 -6.90
C SER A 503 -14.18 -48.19 -7.89
N LEU A 504 -15.52 -48.30 -7.95
CA LEU A 504 -16.36 -47.40 -8.73
C LEU A 504 -16.26 -45.95 -8.23
N ASP A 505 -16.11 -45.72 -6.93
CA ASP A 505 -15.98 -44.36 -6.37
C ASP A 505 -14.76 -43.62 -6.92
N LEU A 506 -13.61 -44.32 -7.04
CA LEU A 506 -12.41 -43.75 -7.63
C LEU A 506 -12.59 -43.47 -9.13
N LEU A 507 -13.25 -44.38 -9.85
CA LEU A 507 -13.57 -44.18 -11.27
C LEU A 507 -14.52 -43.01 -11.47
N HIS A 508 -15.53 -42.86 -10.61
CA HIS A 508 -16.46 -41.73 -10.63
C HIS A 508 -15.74 -40.39 -10.48
N ARG A 509 -14.84 -40.29 -9.50
CA ARG A 509 -14.10 -39.06 -9.20
C ARG A 509 -12.99 -38.72 -10.20
N SER A 510 -12.57 -39.67 -11.03
CA SER A 510 -11.51 -39.49 -12.03
C SER A 510 -12.03 -39.42 -13.47
N SER A 511 -13.35 -39.55 -13.65
CA SER A 511 -14.02 -39.53 -14.97
C SER A 511 -14.82 -38.24 -15.19
N SER A 512 -14.97 -37.85 -16.45
CA SER A 512 -15.80 -36.71 -16.89
C SER A 512 -17.27 -36.91 -16.50
N ALA A 513 -18.06 -35.84 -16.49
CA ALA A 513 -19.49 -35.91 -16.27
C ALA A 513 -20.20 -36.82 -17.30
N ASP A 514 -19.76 -36.77 -18.57
CA ASP A 514 -20.36 -37.58 -19.63
C ASP A 514 -20.01 -39.07 -19.51
N LEU A 515 -18.75 -39.42 -19.27
CA LEU A 515 -18.34 -40.81 -19.02
C LEU A 515 -19.08 -41.38 -17.79
N ASN A 516 -19.17 -40.59 -16.72
CA ASN A 516 -19.94 -40.94 -15.54
C ASN A 516 -21.40 -41.26 -15.86
N ARG A 517 -22.09 -40.36 -16.57
CA ARG A 517 -23.51 -40.50 -16.92
C ARG A 517 -23.77 -41.72 -17.80
N LEU A 518 -22.90 -41.94 -18.79
CA LEU A 518 -23.08 -43.00 -19.79
C LEU A 518 -22.64 -44.39 -19.31
N VAL A 519 -21.69 -44.45 -18.37
CA VAL A 519 -21.06 -45.71 -17.97
C VAL A 519 -21.23 -45.96 -16.47
N TRP A 520 -20.55 -45.18 -15.62
CA TRP A 520 -20.37 -45.56 -14.23
C TRP A 520 -21.68 -45.57 -13.42
N HIS A 521 -22.60 -44.63 -13.67
CA HIS A 521 -23.92 -44.63 -13.00
C HIS A 521 -24.81 -45.81 -13.41
N GLN A 522 -24.48 -46.51 -14.49
CA GLN A 522 -25.22 -47.67 -14.98
C GLN A 522 -24.63 -49.00 -14.46
N MET A 523 -23.54 -48.94 -13.70
CA MET A 523 -22.78 -50.11 -13.23
C MET A 523 -22.80 -50.21 -11.71
N THR A 524 -22.85 -51.45 -11.21
CA THR A 524 -22.75 -51.75 -9.77
C THR A 524 -21.38 -52.30 -9.36
N SER A 525 -20.53 -52.66 -10.34
CA SER A 525 -19.15 -53.10 -10.16
C SER A 525 -18.32 -52.77 -11.40
N VAL A 526 -16.99 -52.74 -11.29
CA VAL A 526 -16.11 -52.52 -12.45
C VAL A 526 -16.12 -53.79 -13.32
N PRO A 527 -16.44 -53.70 -14.61
CA PRO A 527 -16.56 -54.86 -15.47
C PRO A 527 -15.19 -55.40 -15.90
N SER A 528 -15.12 -56.72 -16.08
CA SER A 528 -13.96 -57.38 -16.71
C SER A 528 -14.12 -57.32 -18.23
N LEU A 529 -13.29 -56.52 -18.90
CA LEU A 529 -13.35 -56.32 -20.35
C LEU A 529 -12.50 -57.31 -21.15
N GLY A 530 -11.82 -58.27 -20.49
CA GLY A 530 -10.85 -59.16 -21.14
C GLY A 530 -9.58 -58.47 -21.65
N TRP A 531 -9.43 -57.16 -21.38
CA TRP A 531 -8.26 -56.35 -21.70
C TRP A 531 -7.59 -55.88 -20.41
N PRO A 532 -6.24 -55.88 -20.33
CA PRO A 532 -5.52 -55.37 -19.17
C PRO A 532 -5.45 -53.84 -19.21
N VAL A 533 -6.59 -53.18 -19.00
CA VAL A 533 -6.76 -51.71 -19.04
C VAL A 533 -5.69 -51.00 -18.22
N ALA A 534 -5.49 -51.46 -16.99
CA ALA A 534 -4.50 -50.89 -16.09
C ALA A 534 -3.08 -50.98 -16.66
N GLN A 535 -2.69 -52.09 -17.31
CA GLN A 535 -1.33 -52.27 -17.84
C GLN A 535 -1.03 -51.30 -18.99
N HIS A 536 -1.98 -51.13 -19.91
CA HIS A 536 -1.87 -50.19 -21.04
C HIS A 536 -1.70 -48.74 -20.56
N LEU A 537 -2.49 -48.34 -19.56
CA LEU A 537 -2.45 -46.99 -18.98
C LEU A 537 -1.23 -46.74 -18.08
N ASN A 538 -0.44 -47.78 -17.75
CA ASN A 538 0.84 -47.56 -17.03
C ASN A 538 1.99 -47.20 -17.96
N ALA A 539 1.81 -47.30 -19.28
CA ALA A 539 2.84 -46.97 -20.26
C ALA A 539 3.37 -45.52 -20.06
N PRO A 540 4.64 -45.25 -20.43
CA PRO A 540 5.26 -43.94 -20.22
C PRO A 540 4.61 -42.86 -21.09
N LEU A 541 4.55 -41.63 -20.58
CA LEU A 541 4.04 -40.48 -21.31
C LEU A 541 4.96 -40.11 -22.49
N THR A 542 4.43 -40.16 -23.71
CA THR A 542 5.20 -39.88 -24.93
C THR A 542 4.78 -38.56 -25.60
N ARG A 543 3.49 -38.24 -25.64
CA ARG A 543 2.99 -37.02 -26.30
C ARG A 543 1.76 -36.45 -25.60
N VAL A 544 1.61 -35.13 -25.67
CA VAL A 544 0.43 -34.39 -25.21
C VAL A 544 0.01 -33.41 -26.31
N GLU A 545 -1.28 -33.38 -26.63
CA GLU A 545 -1.83 -32.49 -27.65
C GLU A 545 -3.07 -31.77 -27.11
N PRO A 546 -3.13 -30.44 -27.16
CA PRO A 546 -4.34 -29.71 -26.81
C PRO A 546 -5.46 -30.00 -27.81
N THR A 547 -6.69 -30.01 -27.34
CA THR A 547 -7.92 -30.18 -28.15
C THR A 547 -8.89 -29.06 -27.81
N GLU A 548 -9.98 -28.90 -28.57
CA GLU A 548 -10.97 -27.83 -28.36
C GLU A 548 -11.61 -27.83 -26.96
N HIS A 549 -11.71 -28.99 -26.32
CA HIS A 549 -12.40 -29.16 -25.04
C HIS A 549 -11.50 -29.71 -23.92
N GLY A 550 -10.21 -29.89 -24.17
CA GLY A 550 -9.31 -30.48 -23.20
C GLY A 550 -7.97 -30.89 -23.79
N VAL A 551 -7.44 -32.04 -23.38
CA VAL A 551 -6.10 -32.49 -23.74
C VAL A 551 -6.10 -33.97 -24.05
N ARG A 552 -5.41 -34.36 -25.12
CA ARG A 552 -5.19 -35.74 -25.49
C ARG A 552 -3.77 -36.17 -25.08
N VAL A 553 -3.69 -37.31 -24.40
CA VAL A 553 -2.45 -37.83 -23.79
C VAL A 553 -2.10 -39.19 -24.37
N TRP A 554 -0.90 -39.34 -24.92
CA TRP A 554 -0.36 -40.60 -25.42
C TRP A 554 0.55 -41.23 -24.38
N LEU A 555 0.25 -42.47 -24.04
CA LEU A 555 1.04 -43.33 -23.16
C LEU A 555 1.53 -44.50 -24.00
N GLY A 556 2.85 -44.69 -24.11
CA GLY A 556 3.45 -45.74 -24.94
C GLY A 556 3.56 -45.37 -26.42
N ASP A 557 3.42 -46.36 -27.30
CA ASP A 557 3.64 -46.22 -28.75
C ASP A 557 2.47 -46.82 -29.58
N SER A 558 2.67 -46.97 -30.90
CA SER A 558 1.66 -47.52 -31.80
C SER A 558 1.44 -49.03 -31.67
N ARG A 559 2.28 -49.73 -30.90
CA ARG A 559 2.22 -51.17 -30.67
C ARG A 559 1.68 -51.50 -29.29
N TRP A 560 1.95 -50.66 -28.29
CA TRP A 560 1.49 -50.88 -26.92
C TRP A 560 1.29 -49.57 -26.18
N GLY A 561 0.11 -49.41 -25.56
CA GLY A 561 -0.16 -48.29 -24.66
C GLY A 561 -1.59 -47.81 -24.68
N ALA A 562 -1.80 -46.52 -24.49
CA ALA A 562 -3.13 -45.92 -24.46
C ALA A 562 -3.12 -44.48 -24.99
N LEU A 563 -4.23 -44.10 -25.60
CA LEU A 563 -4.58 -42.73 -25.90
C LEU A 563 -5.71 -42.31 -24.95
N VAL A 564 -5.49 -41.26 -24.17
CA VAL A 564 -6.44 -40.80 -23.16
C VAL A 564 -6.93 -39.41 -23.53
N ASP A 565 -8.25 -39.27 -23.65
CA ASP A 565 -8.91 -37.98 -23.82
C ASP A 565 -9.27 -37.43 -22.42
N LEU A 566 -8.66 -36.30 -22.06
CA LEU A 566 -8.94 -35.56 -20.84
C LEU A 566 -9.77 -34.31 -21.15
N VAL A 567 -10.78 -34.02 -20.33
CA VAL A 567 -11.60 -32.80 -20.40
C VAL A 567 -11.33 -31.96 -19.17
N GLN A 568 -11.39 -30.64 -19.30
CA GLN A 568 -11.27 -29.74 -18.17
C GLN A 568 -12.67 -29.41 -17.60
N GLU A 569 -12.94 -29.84 -16.38
CA GLU A 569 -14.18 -29.55 -15.66
C GLU A 569 -13.84 -28.94 -14.29
N SER A 570 -14.43 -27.79 -13.95
CA SER A 570 -14.23 -27.10 -12.66
C SER A 570 -12.75 -26.98 -12.26
N ASP A 571 -11.89 -26.55 -13.20
CA ASP A 571 -10.44 -26.36 -13.02
C ASP A 571 -9.64 -27.65 -12.74
N ARG A 572 -10.11 -28.80 -13.25
CA ARG A 572 -9.42 -30.09 -13.15
C ARG A 572 -9.57 -30.90 -14.43
N TYR A 573 -8.52 -31.66 -14.77
CA TYR A 573 -8.59 -32.65 -15.85
C TYR A 573 -9.23 -33.95 -15.35
N LEU A 574 -10.16 -34.49 -16.14
CA LEU A 574 -10.87 -35.75 -15.89
C LEU A 574 -10.85 -36.62 -17.15
N VAL A 575 -10.85 -37.94 -16.98
CA VAL A 575 -10.83 -38.91 -18.09
C VAL A 575 -12.21 -38.98 -18.75
N ASP A 576 -12.29 -38.72 -20.05
CA ASP A 576 -13.54 -38.90 -20.81
C ASP A 576 -13.59 -40.18 -21.63
N ASP A 577 -12.51 -40.49 -22.34
CA ASP A 577 -12.38 -41.74 -23.07
C ASP A 577 -10.92 -42.23 -23.06
N VAL A 578 -10.76 -43.53 -23.25
CA VAL A 578 -9.47 -44.19 -23.34
C VAL A 578 -9.51 -45.14 -24.52
N GLN A 579 -8.58 -44.98 -25.45
CA GLN A 579 -8.32 -45.98 -26.48
C GLN A 579 -7.09 -46.80 -26.11
N LEU A 580 -7.29 -48.08 -25.81
CA LEU A 580 -6.22 -49.04 -25.54
C LEU A 580 -5.60 -49.50 -26.86
N ILE A 581 -4.28 -49.61 -26.91
CA ILE A 581 -3.50 -49.97 -28.10
C ILE A 581 -2.70 -51.23 -27.79
N ALA A 582 -2.99 -52.34 -28.48
CA ALA A 582 -2.21 -53.58 -28.44
C ALA A 582 -1.53 -53.91 -29.78
N GLY A 583 -1.62 -52.99 -30.76
CA GLY A 583 -0.95 -53.11 -32.04
C GLY A 583 -1.36 -52.02 -33.04
N PRO A 584 -0.68 -51.94 -34.20
CA PRO A 584 -0.88 -50.87 -35.16
C PRO A 584 -2.25 -50.94 -35.84
N ASP A 585 -2.84 -52.13 -35.96
CA ASP A 585 -4.10 -52.33 -36.68
C ASP A 585 -5.31 -51.85 -35.88
N PRO A 586 -6.35 -51.27 -36.52
CA PRO A 586 -7.54 -50.80 -35.82
C PRO A 586 -8.26 -51.88 -35.01
N GLN A 587 -8.19 -53.14 -35.43
CA GLN A 587 -8.79 -54.28 -34.73
C GLN A 587 -8.06 -54.63 -33.42
N GLN A 588 -6.82 -54.19 -33.27
CA GLN A 588 -5.99 -54.36 -32.07
C GLN A 588 -6.11 -53.17 -31.11
N ARG A 589 -7.14 -52.33 -31.31
CA ARG A 589 -7.40 -51.15 -30.48
C ARG A 589 -8.81 -51.21 -29.92
N LEU A 590 -8.98 -50.80 -28.67
CA LEU A 590 -10.27 -50.82 -27.98
C LEU A 590 -10.59 -49.42 -27.43
N ARG A 591 -11.73 -48.84 -27.84
CA ARG A 591 -12.27 -47.63 -27.18
C ARG A 591 -13.08 -48.02 -25.95
N LEU A 592 -12.57 -47.65 -24.79
CA LEU A 592 -13.04 -48.07 -23.48
C LEU A 592 -14.49 -47.62 -23.23
N LYS A 593 -14.82 -46.36 -23.49
CA LYS A 593 -16.19 -45.84 -23.30
C LYS A 593 -17.21 -46.59 -24.16
N GLN A 594 -16.87 -46.89 -25.41
CA GLN A 594 -17.74 -47.66 -26.30
C GLN A 594 -17.88 -49.13 -25.85
N ALA A 595 -16.77 -49.77 -25.49
CA ALA A 595 -16.77 -51.15 -25.01
C ALA A 595 -17.60 -51.32 -23.73
N LEU A 596 -17.45 -50.41 -22.78
CA LEU A 596 -18.22 -50.39 -21.53
C LEU A 596 -19.72 -50.19 -21.79
N ARG A 597 -20.11 -49.33 -22.74
CA ARG A 597 -21.51 -49.14 -23.12
C ARG A 597 -22.12 -50.40 -23.76
N LEU A 598 -21.35 -51.11 -24.59
CA LEU A 598 -21.80 -52.38 -25.16
C LEU A 598 -22.00 -53.44 -24.08
N GLU A 599 -21.09 -53.52 -23.09
CA GLU A 599 -21.22 -54.43 -21.96
C GLU A 599 -22.47 -54.12 -21.12
N ILE A 600 -22.77 -52.84 -20.87
CA ILE A 600 -24.03 -52.43 -20.20
C ILE A 600 -25.24 -52.92 -20.98
N ALA A 601 -25.25 -52.70 -22.31
CA ALA A 601 -26.37 -53.11 -23.16
C ALA A 601 -26.57 -54.64 -23.15
N HIS A 602 -25.49 -55.43 -23.16
CA HIS A 602 -25.55 -56.90 -23.07
C HIS A 602 -26.05 -57.38 -21.70
N ARG A 603 -25.68 -56.68 -20.61
CA ARG A 603 -26.20 -57.00 -19.28
C ARG A 603 -27.66 -56.64 -19.15
N GLN A 604 -28.12 -55.54 -19.75
CA GLN A 604 -29.54 -55.17 -19.70
C GLN A 604 -30.42 -56.09 -20.54
N SER A 605 -29.90 -56.69 -21.62
CA SER A 605 -30.64 -57.66 -22.45
C SER A 605 -30.73 -59.07 -21.85
N THR A 606 -29.90 -59.38 -20.84
CA THR A 606 -29.86 -60.70 -20.16
C THR A 606 -30.72 -60.76 -18.89
N TRP A 607 -31.42 -59.68 -18.52
CA TRP A 607 -32.43 -59.71 -17.46
C TRP A 607 -33.73 -60.30 -18.01
N PRO A 608 -34.36 -61.30 -17.34
CA PRO A 608 -35.67 -61.78 -17.77
C PRO A 608 -36.67 -60.63 -17.65
N ARG A 609 -37.35 -60.32 -18.76
CA ARG A 609 -38.55 -59.48 -18.76
C ARG A 609 -39.48 -60.02 -17.67
N ARG A 610 -39.73 -59.23 -16.63
CA ARG A 610 -40.80 -59.50 -15.66
C ARG A 610 -42.10 -59.62 -16.45
N THR A 611 -42.59 -60.85 -16.58
CA THR A 611 -43.96 -61.15 -17.01
C THR A 611 -44.90 -60.70 -15.89
N GLY A 612 -45.43 -59.48 -16.02
CA GLY A 612 -46.59 -59.03 -15.27
C GLY A 612 -47.85 -59.36 -16.06
N THR A 613 -48.46 -60.49 -15.69
CA THR A 613 -49.89 -60.85 -15.73
C THR A 613 -50.84 -60.06 -16.63
N ASP A 614 -51.51 -60.83 -17.49
CA ASP A 614 -52.71 -60.52 -18.27
C ASP A 614 -53.81 -59.82 -17.47
N ILE A 615 -54.37 -58.73 -18.01
CA ILE A 615 -55.79 -58.38 -17.88
C ILE A 615 -56.30 -58.04 -19.28
N GLU A 616 -57.46 -58.62 -19.58
CA GLU A 616 -58.11 -58.84 -20.87
C GLU A 616 -58.37 -57.59 -21.73
N SER A 617 -58.19 -57.77 -23.04
CA SER A 617 -58.86 -56.97 -24.08
C SER A 617 -60.32 -57.39 -24.24
N PRO A 618 -61.22 -56.45 -24.61
CA PRO A 618 -62.25 -56.72 -25.58
C PRO A 618 -61.95 -56.00 -26.90
N ALA A 619 -62.04 -56.77 -27.99
CA ALA A 619 -61.88 -56.34 -29.36
C ALA A 619 -63.12 -55.62 -29.90
N SER A 620 -62.88 -54.66 -30.82
CA SER A 620 -63.60 -54.35 -32.07
C SER A 620 -63.37 -52.86 -32.36
N GLY A 621 -62.84 -52.40 -33.49
CA GLY A 621 -63.06 -52.81 -34.86
C GLY A 621 -62.25 -51.93 -35.82
N SER A 622 -62.06 -52.47 -37.03
CA SER A 622 -61.43 -51.91 -38.24
C SER A 622 -61.89 -50.47 -38.57
N ILE A 623 -61.14 -49.55 -39.18
CA ILE A 623 -60.65 -49.48 -40.58
C ILE A 623 -59.75 -48.20 -40.70
N ALA A 624 -58.73 -48.20 -41.58
CA ALA A 624 -57.88 -47.06 -41.99
C ALA A 624 -58.49 -46.26 -43.19
N PRO A 625 -57.84 -45.27 -43.82
CA PRO A 625 -56.99 -44.14 -43.39
C PRO A 625 -57.49 -42.78 -43.99
N LEU A 626 -56.86 -41.65 -43.66
CA LEU A 626 -56.56 -40.52 -44.58
C LEU A 626 -55.77 -39.44 -43.84
N GLY A 627 -54.69 -38.95 -44.45
CA GLY A 627 -53.80 -37.92 -43.89
C GLY A 627 -54.37 -36.51 -44.01
N PHE A 628 -53.64 -35.53 -43.45
CA PHE A 628 -53.36 -34.21 -44.02
C PHE A 628 -52.48 -33.41 -43.03
N GLU A 629 -51.33 -32.97 -43.53
CA GLU A 629 -50.84 -31.58 -43.57
C GLU A 629 -50.55 -30.77 -42.28
N SER A 630 -49.35 -30.19 -42.27
CA SER A 630 -48.81 -29.24 -41.28
C SER A 630 -49.48 -27.87 -41.32
N PRO A 631 -49.51 -27.12 -40.19
CA PRO A 631 -49.82 -25.68 -40.17
C PRO A 631 -48.62 -24.82 -39.66
N PRO A 632 -48.65 -23.46 -39.79
CA PRO A 632 -47.64 -22.65 -40.51
C PRO A 632 -46.78 -21.73 -39.59
N PRO A 633 -45.91 -20.86 -40.14
CA PRO A 633 -45.04 -19.99 -39.34
C PRO A 633 -45.76 -18.74 -38.81
N ALA A 634 -45.30 -18.20 -37.68
CA ALA A 634 -45.81 -16.95 -37.10
C ALA A 634 -44.72 -15.86 -36.98
N ASP A 635 -45.19 -14.65 -37.29
CA ASP A 635 -44.57 -13.37 -37.66
C ASP A 635 -43.89 -12.60 -36.48
N PRO A 636 -42.90 -11.72 -36.72
CA PRO A 636 -42.20 -10.96 -35.69
C PRO A 636 -42.90 -9.62 -35.45
N GLY A 637 -43.59 -9.48 -34.33
CA GLY A 637 -44.12 -8.18 -33.92
C GLY A 637 -45.25 -8.25 -32.92
N ARG A 638 -44.93 -8.44 -31.64
CA ARG A 638 -45.71 -7.93 -30.49
C ARG A 638 -45.03 -8.29 -29.17
N LEU A 639 -44.53 -7.28 -28.48
CA LEU A 639 -44.18 -7.36 -27.05
C LEU A 639 -45.46 -7.29 -26.20
N PRO A 640 -45.49 -7.99 -25.04
CA PRO A 640 -46.30 -7.58 -23.90
C PRO A 640 -45.40 -7.41 -22.64
N PRO A 641 -45.91 -6.95 -21.49
CA PRO A 641 -45.54 -5.66 -20.89
C PRO A 641 -44.56 -5.78 -19.72
N THR A 642 -43.88 -4.67 -19.45
CA THR A 642 -43.09 -4.42 -18.25
C THR A 642 -44.00 -4.08 -17.06
N ASN A 643 -43.68 -4.63 -15.88
CA ASN A 643 -44.11 -4.10 -14.59
C ASN A 643 -42.92 -4.19 -13.62
N GLY A 644 -42.71 -3.09 -12.90
CA GLY A 644 -41.43 -2.67 -12.34
C GLY A 644 -40.99 -3.32 -11.03
N LEU A 645 -39.71 -3.11 -10.72
CA LEU A 645 -39.26 -2.28 -9.59
C LEU A 645 -37.73 -2.12 -9.63
N ASP A 646 -37.29 -0.88 -9.89
CA ASP A 646 -36.22 -0.07 -9.29
C ASP A 646 -35.06 -0.75 -8.52
N ALA A 647 -33.85 -0.21 -8.37
CA ALA A 647 -33.06 0.88 -8.94
C ALA A 647 -31.78 0.92 -8.07
N ALA A 648 -30.57 0.90 -8.65
CA ALA A 648 -29.37 1.53 -8.08
C ALA A 648 -28.13 1.27 -8.96
N ALA A 649 -27.30 2.32 -9.08
CA ALA A 649 -25.92 2.33 -9.57
C ALA A 649 -25.69 2.43 -11.09
N ALA A 650 -26.00 3.59 -11.66
CA ALA A 650 -25.22 4.16 -12.76
C ALA A 650 -25.32 5.68 -12.72
N ASN A 651 -24.21 6.34 -12.37
CA ASN A 651 -23.86 7.66 -12.89
C ASN A 651 -22.39 7.97 -12.59
N SER A 652 -21.77 8.65 -13.56
CA SER A 652 -20.46 9.29 -13.53
C SER A 652 -19.28 8.43 -14.04
N ALA A 653 -19.38 8.07 -15.33
CA ALA A 653 -18.23 8.11 -16.23
C ALA A 653 -18.55 9.11 -17.34
N GLU A 654 -17.85 10.24 -17.36
CA GLU A 654 -17.71 11.09 -18.54
C GLU A 654 -16.42 11.94 -18.41
N ASN A 655 -15.77 12.14 -19.55
CA ASN A 655 -14.63 13.01 -19.85
C ASN A 655 -13.22 12.42 -19.64
N LEU A 656 -12.63 11.92 -20.72
CA LEU A 656 -11.77 12.75 -21.57
C LEU A 656 -11.33 12.00 -22.84
N SER A 657 -11.76 12.54 -23.97
CA SER A 657 -11.28 12.27 -25.33
C SER A 657 -10.10 13.20 -25.62
N THR A 658 -9.02 12.66 -26.17
CA THR A 658 -8.10 13.41 -27.04
C THR A 658 -7.43 12.47 -28.04
N ASP A 659 -7.89 12.60 -29.27
CA ASP A 659 -7.22 12.50 -30.57
C ASP A 659 -5.76 12.03 -30.64
N PHE A 660 -5.53 10.97 -31.43
CA PHE A 660 -4.27 10.69 -32.12
C PHE A 660 -4.57 10.37 -33.59
N PRO A 661 -3.90 10.99 -34.58
CA PRO A 661 -4.13 10.70 -35.98
C PRO A 661 -3.33 9.46 -36.43
N LEU A 662 -4.02 8.61 -37.18
CA LEU A 662 -3.46 7.55 -38.01
C LEU A 662 -2.67 8.17 -39.16
N ASP A 663 -1.42 7.76 -39.34
CA ASP A 663 -0.76 7.92 -40.63
C ASP A 663 0.07 6.68 -41.02
N SER A 664 -0.27 6.20 -42.21
CA SER A 664 0.53 5.53 -43.25
C SER A 664 1.50 4.37 -42.93
N VAL A 665 1.09 3.23 -43.50
CA VAL A 665 1.84 1.99 -43.74
C VAL A 665 3.05 2.22 -44.66
N GLY A 666 4.24 1.79 -44.22
CA GLY A 666 5.47 1.66 -45.02
C GLY A 666 6.14 0.31 -44.76
N ALA A 667 6.38 -0.46 -45.83
CA ALA A 667 6.92 -1.81 -45.82
C ALA A 667 8.41 -1.88 -45.38
N PRO A 668 8.88 -3.02 -44.82
CA PRO A 668 10.26 -3.16 -44.36
C PRO A 668 11.23 -3.47 -45.51
N THR A 669 12.33 -2.72 -45.57
CA THR A 669 13.49 -3.00 -46.41
C THR A 669 14.48 -3.89 -45.65
N ALA A 670 14.99 -4.90 -46.34
CA ALA A 670 15.93 -5.89 -45.85
C ALA A 670 17.26 -5.26 -45.39
N THR A 671 17.73 -5.65 -44.20
CA THR A 671 19.05 -5.27 -43.68
C THR A 671 19.97 -6.49 -43.68
N THR A 672 21.13 -6.29 -44.29
CA THR A 672 22.26 -7.20 -44.52
C THR A 672 22.88 -7.69 -43.20
N PRO A 673 23.41 -8.93 -43.12
CA PRO A 673 24.09 -9.42 -41.91
C PRO A 673 25.50 -8.82 -41.73
N PRO A 674 25.99 -8.71 -40.49
CA PRO A 674 27.34 -8.22 -40.19
C PRO A 674 28.43 -9.26 -40.55
N PRO A 675 29.68 -8.81 -40.80
CA PRO A 675 30.78 -9.68 -41.18
C PRO A 675 31.36 -10.46 -40.00
N ASN A 676 31.91 -11.63 -40.35
CA ASN A 676 32.46 -12.68 -39.51
C ASN A 676 33.73 -12.22 -38.76
N PRO A 677 33.90 -12.50 -37.45
CA PRO A 677 35.11 -12.16 -36.71
C PRO A 677 36.11 -13.30 -36.81
N ALA A 678 36.83 -13.37 -37.93
CA ALA A 678 37.95 -14.28 -38.11
C ALA A 678 39.02 -13.57 -38.94
N ASP A 679 39.72 -12.61 -38.31
CA ASP A 679 41.06 -12.16 -38.71
C ASP A 679 41.56 -11.14 -37.68
N SER A 680 42.24 -11.64 -36.65
CA SER A 680 43.11 -10.84 -35.75
C SER A 680 44.03 -11.78 -34.97
N LEU A 681 44.95 -12.43 -35.69
CA LEU A 681 46.15 -13.01 -35.09
C LEU A 681 47.29 -11.99 -35.28
N LEU A 682 47.63 -11.29 -34.20
CA LEU A 682 48.94 -10.66 -34.07
C LEU A 682 49.87 -11.61 -33.28
N PRO A 683 51.15 -11.69 -33.65
CA PRO A 683 52.11 -12.56 -32.97
C PRO A 683 52.69 -11.85 -31.74
N LEU A 684 52.96 -12.62 -30.69
CA LEU A 684 53.87 -12.24 -29.61
C LEU A 684 55.02 -13.28 -29.55
N PRO A 685 56.21 -12.85 -29.08
CA PRO A 685 57.43 -13.66 -29.02
C PRO A 685 57.35 -14.87 -28.08
#